data_AF-A0A4R1VWE1-F1
#
_entry.id   AF-A0A4R1VWE1-F1
#
_cell.length_a   1.000
_cell.length_b   1.000
_cell.length_c   1.000
_cell.angle_alpha   90.00
_cell.angle_beta   90.00
_cell.angle_gamma   90.00
#
_symmetry.space_group_name_H-M   'P 1'
#
loop_
_entity.id
_entity.type
_entity.pdbx_description
1 polymer ?
#
loop_
_entity_poly.entity_id
_entity_poly.type
_entity_poly.pdbx_seq_one_letter_code
_entity_poly.pdbx_strand_id
1 'polypeptide(L)'
;MDDIGAVPRAAGDRATPGRLAALEKLLDEREPASVLTEGQWAALTGYVVDAALSNDEAVLQTAYRGLQWMSAQLEAAVSAAVDETLERGRIRGVLDILRWHLRRSVSAAAPTLPHNGLAARVLQFVAQNPGCRNQGIASAMAVDETQVSRVGRVLRGPSLVSVRRVGRENAWYVTPRGQACLRAMGVDSEIHVEGAETAGISLAPADLETTAEQANSSAAPEVDPSSERALSDAAGVILTSILVNEARGADDLQGSTGLPQVNVAQAIEYLLTRGYVVQELERSGLMLRVNDRQHRAIGVSIREGEITGALVNLRAHDVRQVSQSVDVADIPQLIEAVSHVCRTLIRAEAVDPADIVGLGVNLPGHIDSRLGKVVYTPISSAPGWRGLQLAAELSAATGLPTAVENDVNALALHEKYFGAGQGLSDFAVVFVTADGEGVGSGLVVGGSLVHGSTGIAGEIGHAPIGDMDRLCRCSNYGCLEASVGFSAMRDKFARGGSLVPSDLSEASILARDGDAFAVKVFAEAGEAFGRGVTTVLNTLDPELLILSGPGEIIEVGAGVASAMAFTDAARVALGKNAFSTSGAHCRVETKLLTGNYAARGAASALLMRRLYRPANAPEKEPASAEWDSRLRATGPTPETSSAT
;
A
#
# COMPACT_ATOMS: atom_id res chain seq x y z
N MET A 1 11.41 -36.51 34.98
CA MET A 1 11.11 -37.86 34.53
C MET A 1 10.34 -37.82 33.24
N ASP A 2 10.92 -37.82 32.05
CA ASP A 2 12.23 -37.40 31.53
C ASP A 2 12.07 -37.68 30.03
N ASP A 3 11.40 -36.80 29.29
CA ASP A 3 11.24 -37.03 27.84
C ASP A 3 11.00 -35.75 27.02
N ILE A 4 11.65 -34.65 27.41
CA ILE A 4 11.88 -33.52 26.49
C ILE A 4 13.24 -33.79 25.84
N GLY A 5 13.24 -34.71 24.88
CA GLY A 5 14.45 -35.17 24.20
C GLY A 5 15.32 -34.00 23.74
N ALA A 6 16.56 -33.96 24.23
CA ALA A 6 17.59 -33.12 23.67
C ALA A 6 17.78 -33.53 22.20
N VAL A 7 17.65 -32.58 21.28
CA VAL A 7 17.95 -32.80 19.85
C VAL A 7 19.43 -33.16 19.75
N PRO A 8 19.80 -34.35 19.24
CA PRO A 8 21.20 -34.69 19.04
C PRO A 8 21.81 -33.71 18.03
N ARG A 9 22.95 -33.11 18.35
CA ARG A 9 23.76 -32.40 17.36
C ARG A 9 24.13 -33.40 16.27
N ALA A 10 23.62 -33.20 15.06
CA ALA A 10 23.96 -34.03 13.92
C ALA A 10 25.47 -33.92 13.65
N ALA A 11 26.11 -35.08 13.52
CA ALA A 11 27.52 -35.22 13.18
C ALA A 11 27.76 -34.81 11.72
N GLY A 12 27.81 -33.50 11.50
CA GLY A 12 28.27 -32.84 10.28
C GLY A 12 29.10 -31.58 10.56
N ASP A 13 29.31 -31.25 11.84
CA ASP A 13 30.22 -30.20 12.27
C ASP A 13 31.66 -30.67 12.08
N ARG A 14 32.28 -30.23 10.99
CA ARG A 14 33.65 -29.73 11.12
C ARG A 14 33.61 -28.21 11.08
N ALA A 15 32.93 -27.61 12.06
CA ALA A 15 33.43 -26.36 12.62
C ALA A 15 34.91 -26.58 12.88
N THR A 16 35.78 -25.70 12.38
CA THR A 16 37.17 -25.72 12.83
C THR A 16 37.10 -25.32 14.30
N PRO A 17 37.32 -26.21 15.29
CA PRO A 17 36.88 -26.00 16.68
C PRO A 17 37.42 -24.71 17.33
N GLY A 18 38.48 -24.14 16.77
CA GLY A 18 39.03 -22.86 17.19
C GLY A 18 38.25 -21.61 16.75
N ARG A 19 37.48 -21.63 15.64
CA ARG A 19 36.83 -20.42 15.11
C ARG A 19 35.63 -19.97 15.96
N LEU A 20 34.76 -20.91 16.32
CA LEU A 20 33.59 -20.62 17.16
C LEU A 20 34.04 -20.14 18.55
N ALA A 21 34.97 -20.84 19.19
CA ALA A 21 35.52 -20.45 20.49
C ALA A 21 36.24 -19.08 20.43
N ALA A 22 36.94 -18.76 19.33
CA ALA A 22 37.56 -17.46 19.16
C ALA A 22 36.55 -16.32 18.94
N LEU A 23 35.46 -16.59 18.21
CA LEU A 23 34.38 -15.63 18.00
C LEU A 23 33.59 -15.38 19.30
N GLU A 24 33.25 -16.43 20.04
CA GLU A 24 32.61 -16.34 21.36
C GLU A 24 33.48 -15.52 22.32
N LYS A 25 34.79 -15.80 22.37
CA LYS A 25 35.73 -14.99 23.17
C LYS A 25 35.73 -13.51 22.77
N LEU A 26 35.67 -13.21 21.47
CA LEU A 26 35.66 -11.83 20.96
C LEU A 26 34.39 -11.05 21.36
N LEU A 27 33.27 -11.75 21.49
CA LEU A 27 31.93 -11.19 21.73
C LEU A 27 31.52 -11.21 23.22
N ASP A 28 31.88 -12.24 23.99
CA ASP A 28 31.44 -12.44 25.38
C ASP A 28 32.31 -11.72 26.43
N GLU A 29 33.57 -11.41 26.13
CA GLU A 29 34.48 -10.69 27.05
C GLU A 29 34.25 -9.16 27.07
N ARG A 30 33.04 -8.67 26.70
CA ARG A 30 32.78 -7.25 26.43
C ARG A 30 32.02 -6.53 27.54
N GLU A 31 32.51 -5.34 27.90
CA GLU A 31 31.74 -4.38 28.68
C GLU A 31 30.59 -3.78 27.84
N PRO A 32 29.44 -3.46 28.44
CA PRO A 32 28.32 -2.80 27.76
C PRO A 32 28.77 -1.51 27.05
N ALA A 33 28.28 -1.30 25.82
CA ALA A 33 28.58 -0.13 24.97
C ALA A 33 30.06 0.02 24.52
N SER A 34 30.88 -1.02 24.62
CA SER A 34 32.25 -1.01 24.08
C SER A 34 32.29 -1.11 22.54
N VAL A 35 33.06 -0.22 21.89
CA VAL A 35 33.33 -0.21 20.44
C VAL A 35 34.45 -1.20 20.10
N LEU A 36 34.33 -1.95 19.00
CA LEU A 36 35.37 -2.86 18.54
C LEU A 36 36.54 -2.10 17.92
N THR A 37 37.77 -2.55 18.20
CA THR A 37 38.95 -2.03 17.48
C THR A 37 38.97 -2.51 16.03
N GLU A 38 39.68 -1.82 15.14
CA GLU A 38 39.83 -2.23 13.73
C GLU A 38 40.33 -3.69 13.58
N GLY A 39 41.28 -4.12 14.42
CA GLY A 39 41.76 -5.50 14.43
C GLY A 39 40.69 -6.52 14.84
N GLN A 40 39.77 -6.13 15.74
CA GLN A 40 38.65 -6.96 16.16
C GLN A 40 37.55 -7.00 15.10
N TRP A 41 37.30 -5.89 14.40
CA TRP A 41 36.42 -5.85 13.23
C TRP A 41 36.92 -6.73 12.10
N ALA A 42 38.21 -6.67 11.78
CA ALA A 42 38.83 -7.52 10.77
C ALA A 42 38.72 -9.01 11.15
N ALA A 43 38.94 -9.36 12.43
CA ALA A 43 38.77 -10.73 12.90
C ALA A 43 37.31 -11.20 12.82
N LEU A 44 36.36 -10.39 13.31
CA LEU A 44 34.93 -10.71 13.28
C LEU A 44 34.42 -10.90 11.86
N THR A 45 34.73 -9.96 10.96
CA THR A 45 34.31 -10.05 9.55
C THR A 45 34.99 -11.22 8.84
N GLY A 46 36.26 -11.50 9.13
CA GLY A 46 36.95 -12.71 8.68
C GLY A 46 36.23 -13.99 9.08
N TYR A 47 35.83 -14.12 10.36
CA TYR A 47 35.05 -15.28 10.82
C TYR A 47 33.69 -15.39 10.12
N VAL A 48 33.00 -14.26 9.89
CA VAL A 48 31.71 -14.24 9.20
C VAL A 48 31.86 -14.65 7.73
N VAL A 49 32.88 -14.15 7.03
CA VAL A 49 33.14 -14.50 5.62
C VAL A 49 33.53 -15.97 5.49
N ASP A 50 34.44 -16.46 6.33
CA ASP A 50 34.84 -17.87 6.33
C ASP A 50 33.66 -18.79 6.66
N ALA A 51 32.82 -18.41 7.62
CA ALA A 51 31.63 -19.16 7.99
C ALA A 51 30.56 -19.11 6.89
N ALA A 52 30.41 -17.99 6.19
CA ALA A 52 29.53 -17.86 5.04
C ALA A 52 29.99 -18.80 3.90
N LEU A 53 31.28 -18.79 3.56
CA LEU A 53 31.87 -19.62 2.52
C LEU A 53 31.82 -21.13 2.84
N SER A 54 31.95 -21.49 4.12
CA SER A 54 31.88 -22.88 4.58
C SER A 54 30.48 -23.31 5.04
N ASN A 55 29.48 -22.41 4.94
CA ASN A 55 28.12 -22.60 5.44
C ASN A 55 28.07 -23.05 6.93
N ASP A 56 29.01 -22.55 7.74
CA ASP A 56 29.13 -22.82 9.17
C ASP A 56 28.07 -22.02 9.94
N GLU A 57 26.87 -22.60 10.02
CA GLU A 57 25.71 -21.97 10.63
C GLU A 57 25.92 -21.61 12.10
N ALA A 58 26.69 -22.42 12.85
CA ALA A 58 26.93 -22.17 14.26
C ALA A 58 27.69 -20.84 14.45
N VAL A 59 28.74 -20.63 13.66
CA VAL A 59 29.51 -19.38 13.67
C VAL A 59 28.66 -18.20 13.18
N LEU A 60 27.86 -18.37 12.12
CA LEU A 60 26.97 -17.32 11.60
C LEU A 60 25.88 -16.91 12.60
N GLN A 61 25.27 -17.86 13.30
CA GLN A 61 24.25 -17.60 14.33
C GLN A 61 24.84 -16.92 15.57
N THR A 62 26.02 -17.36 16.00
CA THR A 62 26.74 -16.73 17.14
C THR A 62 27.13 -15.30 16.80
N ALA A 63 27.67 -15.05 15.59
CA ALA A 63 27.96 -13.69 15.13
C ALA A 63 26.69 -12.82 15.08
N TYR A 64 25.58 -13.38 14.56
CA TYR A 64 24.32 -12.66 14.45
C TYR A 64 23.79 -12.22 15.83
N ARG A 65 23.74 -13.14 16.81
CA ARG A 65 23.25 -12.82 18.15
C ARG A 65 24.16 -11.82 18.88
N GLY A 66 25.47 -11.98 18.78
CA GLY A 66 26.42 -11.07 19.41
C GLY A 66 26.30 -9.65 18.87
N LEU A 67 26.26 -9.49 17.54
CA LEU A 67 26.09 -8.18 16.90
C LEU A 67 24.71 -7.56 17.17
N GLN A 68 23.65 -8.36 17.28
CA GLN A 68 22.33 -7.86 17.69
C GLN A 68 22.34 -7.33 19.12
N TRP A 69 22.99 -8.04 20.04
CA TRP A 69 23.14 -7.60 21.42
C TRP A 69 23.94 -6.30 21.49
N MET A 70 25.07 -6.20 20.77
CA MET A 70 25.87 -4.99 20.69
C MET A 70 25.09 -3.79 20.12
N SER A 71 24.32 -4.01 19.05
CA SER A 71 23.43 -2.97 18.47
C SER A 71 22.47 -2.42 19.51
N ALA A 72 21.84 -3.30 20.31
CA ALA A 72 20.90 -2.90 21.34
C ALA A 72 21.56 -2.13 22.50
N GLN A 73 22.81 -2.46 22.85
CA GLN A 73 23.57 -1.71 23.86
C GLN A 73 23.94 -0.31 23.37
N LEU A 74 24.30 -0.15 22.10
CA LEU A 74 24.64 1.15 21.51
C LEU A 74 23.40 2.02 21.29
N GLU A 75 22.23 1.43 21.02
CA GLU A 75 20.95 2.16 20.90
C GLU A 75 20.46 2.70 22.26
N ALA A 76 20.81 2.06 23.37
CA ALA A 76 20.44 2.48 24.71
C ALA A 76 21.31 3.64 25.26
N ALA A 77 22.42 3.98 24.60
CA ALA A 77 23.30 5.08 25.01
C ALA A 77 22.73 6.45 24.56
N VAL A 78 22.43 7.33 25.52
CA VAL A 78 21.66 8.57 25.35
C VAL A 78 22.44 9.71 24.65
N SER A 79 23.74 9.58 24.44
CA SER A 79 24.58 10.57 23.74
C SER A 79 25.54 9.87 22.78
N ALA A 80 25.21 9.82 21.49
CA ALA A 80 26.00 9.12 20.49
C ALA A 80 27.25 9.92 20.08
N ALA A 81 28.43 9.49 20.51
CA ALA A 81 29.69 9.98 19.95
C ALA A 81 29.83 9.56 18.47
N VAL A 82 30.69 10.25 17.70
CA VAL A 82 30.93 9.96 16.27
C VAL A 82 31.36 8.49 16.06
N ASP A 83 32.20 7.97 16.96
CA ASP A 83 32.68 6.58 16.90
C ASP A 83 31.55 5.57 17.14
N GLU A 84 30.57 5.88 17.99
CA GLU A 84 29.40 5.01 18.20
C GLU A 84 28.47 4.99 16.99
N THR A 85 28.36 6.11 16.27
CA THR A 85 27.55 6.20 15.04
C THR A 85 28.16 5.36 13.92
N LEU A 86 29.49 5.45 13.76
CA LEU A 86 30.22 4.60 12.82
C LEU A 86 30.11 3.12 13.18
N GLU A 87 30.21 2.79 14.47
CA GLU A 87 30.06 1.42 14.99
C GLU A 87 28.66 0.85 14.70
N ARG A 88 27.60 1.64 14.92
CA ARG A 88 26.22 1.24 14.57
C ARG A 88 26.06 0.95 13.09
N GLY A 89 26.65 1.78 12.22
CA GLY A 89 26.64 1.58 10.78
C GLY A 89 27.33 0.27 10.37
N ARG A 90 28.50 -0.03 10.95
CA ARG A 90 29.26 -1.26 10.70
C ARG A 90 28.51 -2.50 11.18
N ILE A 91 27.98 -2.48 12.41
CA ILE A 91 27.15 -3.56 12.96
C ILE A 91 25.95 -3.82 12.05
N ARG A 92 25.27 -2.77 11.59
CA ARG A 92 24.11 -2.92 10.71
C ARG A 92 24.45 -3.59 9.39
N GLY A 93 25.55 -3.17 8.75
CA GLY A 93 26.02 -3.78 7.50
C GLY A 93 26.30 -5.28 7.64
N VAL A 94 27.02 -5.69 8.69
CA VAL A 94 27.34 -7.11 8.92
C VAL A 94 26.09 -7.91 9.30
N LEU A 95 25.17 -7.35 10.09
CA LEU A 95 23.90 -7.99 10.41
C LEU A 95 23.04 -8.28 9.17
N ASP A 96 23.04 -7.39 8.19
CA ASP A 96 22.26 -7.59 6.96
C ASP A 96 22.88 -8.68 6.07
N ILE A 97 24.22 -8.79 6.02
CA ILE A 97 24.93 -9.91 5.38
C ILE A 97 24.61 -11.24 6.08
N LEU A 98 24.67 -11.26 7.41
CA LEU A 98 24.35 -12.45 8.22
C LEU A 98 22.89 -12.87 8.05
N ARG A 99 21.94 -11.93 8.01
CA ARG A 99 20.52 -12.23 7.73
C ARG A 99 20.32 -12.79 6.34
N TRP A 100 21.00 -12.24 5.35
CA TRP A 100 20.92 -12.73 3.99
C TRP A 100 21.43 -14.17 3.89
N HIS A 101 22.58 -14.46 4.51
CA HIS A 101 23.15 -15.80 4.56
C HIS A 101 22.27 -16.76 5.36
N LEU A 102 21.92 -16.45 6.62
CA LEU A 102 21.11 -17.33 7.47
C LEU A 102 19.72 -17.65 6.89
N ARG A 103 19.14 -16.79 6.04
CA ARG A 103 17.88 -17.07 5.33
C ARG A 103 18.05 -18.03 4.15
N ARG A 104 19.23 -18.06 3.54
CA ARG A 104 19.56 -18.82 2.32
C ARG A 104 20.46 -20.02 2.58
N SER A 105 21.09 -20.08 3.75
CA SER A 105 21.86 -21.20 4.24
C SER A 105 20.92 -22.40 4.38
N VAL A 106 20.93 -23.25 3.36
CA VAL A 106 20.40 -24.60 3.46
C VAL A 106 21.36 -25.33 4.40
N SER A 107 21.00 -25.45 5.68
CA SER A 107 21.75 -26.31 6.58
C SER A 107 21.67 -27.73 6.02
N ALA A 108 22.82 -28.37 5.82
CA ALA A 108 22.94 -29.71 5.25
C ALA A 108 22.37 -30.82 6.16
N ALA A 109 21.93 -30.49 7.38
CA ALA A 109 21.21 -31.39 8.26
C ALA A 109 20.03 -30.66 8.90
N ALA A 110 18.80 -30.99 8.48
CA ALA A 110 17.62 -30.61 9.24
C ALA A 110 17.71 -31.26 10.63
N PRO A 111 17.48 -30.51 11.72
CA PRO A 111 17.52 -31.09 13.08
C PRO A 111 16.48 -32.21 13.19
N THR A 112 16.88 -33.38 13.69
CA THR A 112 15.97 -34.51 13.91
C THR A 112 15.24 -34.31 15.23
N LEU A 113 13.93 -34.07 15.16
CA LEU A 113 13.06 -34.14 16.34
C LEU A 113 12.69 -35.61 16.61
N PRO A 114 12.57 -36.05 17.88
CA PRO A 114 12.05 -37.37 18.18
C PRO A 114 10.63 -37.50 17.59
N HIS A 115 10.38 -38.49 16.74
CA HIS A 115 9.12 -38.61 15.98
C HIS A 115 7.86 -38.58 16.86
N ASN A 116 7.96 -39.04 18.11
CA ASN A 116 6.84 -39.09 19.07
C ASN A 116 6.86 -37.97 20.12
N GLY A 117 7.81 -37.04 20.05
CA GLY A 117 7.97 -35.96 21.02
C GLY A 117 6.95 -34.84 20.83
N LEU A 118 6.61 -34.14 21.92
CA LEU A 118 5.66 -33.02 21.88
C LEU A 118 6.06 -31.94 20.85
N ALA A 119 7.36 -31.66 20.70
CA ALA A 119 7.87 -30.70 19.71
C ALA A 119 7.66 -31.13 18.25
N ALA A 120 7.84 -32.42 17.95
CA ALA A 120 7.55 -32.98 16.63
C ALA A 120 6.06 -32.88 16.29
N ARG A 121 5.20 -33.26 17.24
CA ARG A 121 3.74 -33.17 17.07
C ARG A 121 3.25 -31.73 16.94
N VAL A 122 3.82 -30.78 17.70
CA VAL A 122 3.51 -29.35 17.55
C VAL A 122 4.00 -28.83 16.20
N LEU A 123 5.20 -29.18 15.74
CA LEU A 123 5.70 -28.76 14.43
C LEU A 123 4.81 -29.29 13.29
N GLN A 124 4.41 -30.56 13.36
CA GLN A 124 3.47 -31.17 12.42
C GLN A 124 2.10 -30.50 12.47
N PHE A 125 1.59 -30.21 13.67
CA PHE A 125 0.30 -29.53 13.84
C PHE A 125 0.32 -28.10 13.28
N VAL A 126 1.37 -27.33 13.54
CA VAL A 126 1.54 -25.96 13.01
C VAL A 126 1.74 -25.99 11.50
N ALA A 127 2.40 -27.02 10.96
CA ALA A 127 2.48 -27.23 9.51
C ALA A 127 1.06 -27.37 8.96
N GLN A 128 0.29 -28.33 9.49
CA GLN A 128 -1.08 -28.63 9.07
C GLN A 128 -2.08 -27.48 9.31
N ASN A 129 -1.77 -26.58 10.24
CA ASN A 129 -2.64 -25.49 10.65
C ASN A 129 -1.87 -24.16 10.78
N PRO A 130 -1.43 -23.55 9.66
CA PRO A 130 -0.70 -22.28 9.72
C PRO A 130 -1.56 -21.17 10.34
N GLY A 131 -0.95 -20.32 11.17
CA GLY A 131 -1.63 -19.25 11.89
C GLY A 131 -2.32 -19.69 13.19
N CYS A 132 -2.25 -20.96 13.57
CA CYS A 132 -2.88 -21.45 14.81
C CYS A 132 -2.37 -20.72 16.06
N ARG A 133 -3.27 -20.55 17.04
CA ARG A 133 -3.00 -19.84 18.30
C ARG A 133 -2.53 -20.79 19.40
N ASN A 134 -1.89 -20.25 20.44
CA ASN A 134 -1.42 -21.03 21.59
C ASN A 134 -2.50 -21.93 22.19
N GLN A 135 -3.72 -21.40 22.38
CA GLN A 135 -4.86 -22.14 22.91
C GLN A 135 -5.24 -23.32 22.00
N GLY A 136 -5.24 -23.13 20.68
CA GLY A 136 -5.54 -24.19 19.71
C GLY A 136 -4.51 -25.31 19.73
N ILE A 137 -3.22 -24.98 19.84
CA ILE A 137 -2.15 -25.97 19.98
C ILE A 137 -2.26 -26.70 21.33
N ALA A 138 -2.58 -25.98 22.41
CA ALA A 138 -2.72 -26.54 23.76
C ALA A 138 -3.86 -27.57 23.82
N SER A 139 -5.02 -27.21 23.25
CA SER A 139 -6.18 -28.12 23.14
C SER A 139 -5.88 -29.34 22.28
N ALA A 140 -5.26 -29.17 21.12
CA ALA A 140 -4.95 -30.29 20.22
C ALA A 140 -3.93 -31.27 20.80
N MET A 141 -2.97 -30.78 21.59
CA MET A 141 -1.92 -31.59 22.20
C MET A 141 -2.28 -32.10 23.61
N ALA A 142 -3.45 -31.73 24.14
CA ALA A 142 -3.88 -31.99 25.52
C ALA A 142 -2.87 -31.54 26.57
N VAL A 143 -2.31 -30.33 26.40
CA VAL A 143 -1.35 -29.69 27.31
C VAL A 143 -1.77 -28.27 27.65
N ASP A 144 -1.16 -27.65 28.65
CA ASP A 144 -1.39 -26.24 28.97
C ASP A 144 -0.65 -25.27 28.02
N GLU A 145 -1.09 -24.01 27.93
CA GLU A 145 -0.45 -23.00 27.07
C GLU A 145 1.00 -22.65 27.49
N THR A 146 1.37 -22.92 28.73
CA THR A 146 2.74 -22.73 29.23
C THR A 146 3.67 -23.79 28.66
N GLN A 147 3.20 -25.03 28.52
CA GLN A 147 3.87 -26.14 27.82
C GLN A 147 4.03 -25.80 26.33
N VAL A 148 2.99 -25.30 25.67
CA VAL A 148 3.06 -24.82 24.27
C VAL A 148 4.12 -23.72 24.13
N SER A 149 4.14 -22.76 25.05
CA SER A 149 5.11 -21.66 25.06
C SER A 149 6.55 -22.14 25.33
N ARG A 150 6.74 -23.24 26.08
CA ARG A 150 8.04 -23.88 26.28
C ARG A 150 8.50 -24.64 25.03
N VAL A 151 7.61 -25.42 24.41
CA VAL A 151 7.87 -26.11 23.14
C VAL A 151 8.15 -25.12 22.01
N GLY A 152 7.48 -23.96 22.02
CA GLY A 152 7.75 -22.87 21.08
C GLY A 152 9.16 -22.32 21.16
N ARG A 153 9.71 -22.21 22.37
CA ARG A 153 11.12 -21.83 22.52
C ARG A 153 12.06 -22.89 21.93
N VAL A 154 11.72 -24.17 22.09
CA VAL A 154 12.48 -25.30 21.51
C VAL A 154 12.42 -25.31 19.98
N LEU A 155 11.27 -25.01 19.38
CA LEU A 155 11.11 -25.00 17.91
C LEU A 155 11.62 -23.71 17.24
N ARG A 156 11.60 -22.58 17.96
CA ARG A 156 12.13 -21.29 17.46
C ARG A 156 13.65 -21.22 17.50
N GLY A 157 14.30 -21.89 18.45
CA GLY A 157 15.77 -21.94 18.55
C GLY A 157 16.45 -22.38 17.24
N PRO A 158 16.08 -23.54 16.66
CA PRO A 158 16.55 -23.99 15.36
C PRO A 158 15.76 -23.37 14.19
N SER A 159 14.95 -22.34 14.40
CA SER A 159 14.15 -21.67 13.37
C SER A 159 13.22 -22.60 12.57
N LEU A 160 12.61 -23.61 13.20
CA LEU A 160 11.65 -24.52 12.54
C LEU A 160 10.26 -23.90 12.43
N VAL A 161 9.93 -22.97 13.31
CA VAL A 161 8.68 -22.19 13.28
C VAL A 161 8.97 -20.70 13.45
N SER A 162 8.12 -19.87 12.87
CA SER A 162 8.02 -18.44 13.11
C SER A 162 6.72 -18.13 13.86
N VAL A 163 6.75 -17.10 14.71
CA VAL A 163 5.59 -16.71 15.51
C VAL A 163 5.36 -15.21 15.34
N ARG A 164 4.15 -14.84 14.93
CA ARG A 164 3.72 -13.45 14.76
C ARG A 164 2.68 -13.11 15.82
N ARG A 165 2.75 -11.89 16.36
CA ARG A 165 1.73 -11.40 17.30
C ARG A 165 0.52 -10.86 16.54
N VAL A 166 -0.67 -11.38 16.84
CA VAL A 166 -1.95 -10.94 16.28
C VAL A 166 -2.84 -10.56 17.46
N GLY A 167 -3.03 -9.26 17.68
CA GLY A 167 -3.67 -8.77 18.91
C GLY A 167 -2.84 -9.09 20.16
N ARG A 168 -3.46 -9.73 21.16
CA ARG A 168 -2.78 -10.15 22.41
C ARG A 168 -2.15 -11.55 22.33
N GLU A 169 -2.36 -12.28 21.24
CA GLU A 169 -2.04 -13.69 21.11
C GLU A 169 -0.97 -13.96 20.04
N ASN A 170 -0.37 -15.15 20.08
CA ASN A 170 0.66 -15.60 19.16
C ASN A 170 0.07 -16.50 18.07
N ALA A 171 0.38 -16.24 16.80
CA ALA A 171 0.04 -17.05 15.63
C ALA A 171 1.31 -17.70 15.05
N TRP A 172 1.26 -19.00 14.76
CA TRP A 172 2.44 -19.81 14.46
C TRP A 172 2.49 -20.26 13.00
N TYR A 173 3.68 -20.28 12.39
CA TYR A 173 3.90 -20.71 11.01
C TYR A 173 5.15 -21.57 10.92
N VAL A 174 5.16 -22.59 10.06
CA VAL A 174 6.35 -23.40 9.79
C VAL A 174 7.26 -22.69 8.80
N THR A 175 8.57 -22.73 9.04
CA THR A 175 9.56 -22.15 8.13
C THR A 175 9.99 -23.18 7.07
N PRO A 176 10.71 -22.77 6.00
CA PRO A 176 11.31 -23.73 5.05
C PRO A 176 12.19 -24.80 5.71
N ARG A 177 12.84 -24.46 6.84
CA ARG A 177 13.63 -25.40 7.64
C ARG A 177 12.77 -26.37 8.45
N GLY A 178 11.64 -25.90 8.98
CA GLY A 178 10.63 -26.75 9.61
C GLY A 178 10.00 -27.74 8.62
N GLN A 179 9.75 -27.31 7.38
CA GLN A 179 9.31 -28.20 6.29
C GLN A 179 10.39 -29.24 5.94
N ALA A 180 11.66 -28.84 5.86
CA ALA A 180 12.76 -29.79 5.64
C ALA A 180 12.89 -30.81 6.79
N CYS A 181 12.66 -30.38 8.03
CA CYS A 181 12.62 -31.26 9.21
C CYS A 181 11.48 -32.28 9.13
N LEU A 182 10.27 -31.86 8.75
CA LEU A 182 9.12 -32.75 8.58
C LEU A 182 9.35 -33.78 7.45
N ARG A 183 9.93 -33.35 6.32
CA ARG A 183 10.33 -34.26 5.23
C ARG A 183 11.37 -35.28 5.68
N ALA A 184 12.37 -34.86 6.45
CA ALA A 184 13.37 -35.77 7.02
C ALA A 184 12.78 -36.76 8.03
N MET A 185 11.64 -36.42 8.64
CA MET A 185 10.89 -37.29 9.56
C MET A 185 9.94 -38.27 8.84
N GLY A 186 9.94 -38.34 7.50
CA GLY A 186 9.01 -39.18 6.75
C GLY A 186 7.55 -38.77 6.89
N VAL A 187 7.29 -37.54 7.36
CA VAL A 187 5.95 -36.97 7.42
C VAL A 187 5.74 -36.22 6.11
N ASP A 188 5.07 -36.87 5.17
CA ASP A 188 4.53 -36.20 3.97
C ASP A 188 3.42 -35.23 4.40
N SER A 189 3.89 -34.08 4.84
CA SER A 189 3.10 -32.87 4.99
C SER A 189 3.48 -31.98 3.82
N GLU A 190 3.01 -32.34 2.63
CA GLU A 190 2.92 -31.35 1.56
C GLU A 190 1.99 -30.25 2.05
N ILE A 191 2.57 -29.08 2.33
CA ILE A 191 1.78 -27.91 2.68
C ILE A 191 2.27 -26.74 1.86
N HIS A 192 1.27 -26.17 1.20
CA HIS A 192 1.23 -24.87 0.55
C HIS A 192 2.08 -23.84 1.29
N VAL A 193 3.01 -23.22 0.55
CA VAL A 193 3.43 -21.87 0.88
C VAL A 193 2.28 -20.97 0.41
N GLU A 194 1.66 -20.28 1.38
CA GLU A 194 0.57 -19.29 1.29
C GLU A 194 -0.89 -19.77 1.38
N GLY A 195 -1.64 -19.04 2.22
CA GLY A 195 -3.11 -19.02 2.25
C GLY A 195 -3.76 -19.81 3.39
N ALA A 196 -3.81 -19.25 4.59
CA ALA A 196 -4.56 -19.82 5.72
C ALA A 196 -5.92 -19.12 5.89
N GLU A 197 -6.97 -19.70 5.32
CA GLU A 197 -8.40 -19.62 5.70
C GLU A 197 -9.14 -20.62 4.78
N THR A 198 -9.97 -21.59 5.19
CA THR A 198 -10.79 -21.80 6.39
C THR A 198 -11.14 -23.31 6.56
N ALA A 199 -11.53 -23.72 7.77
CA ALA A 199 -12.48 -24.82 7.96
C ALA A 199 -13.44 -24.44 9.09
N GLY A 200 -14.73 -24.40 8.77
CA GLY A 200 -15.81 -24.13 9.70
C GLY A 200 -16.16 -25.32 10.59
N ILE A 201 -16.60 -25.02 11.80
CA ILE A 201 -17.39 -25.92 12.64
C ILE A 201 -18.71 -25.20 12.94
N SER A 202 -19.79 -25.89 12.59
CA SER A 202 -21.18 -25.57 12.88
C SER A 202 -21.46 -25.56 14.38
N LEU A 203 -22.09 -24.50 14.89
CA LEU A 203 -22.79 -24.52 16.17
C LEU A 203 -24.19 -23.94 15.95
N ALA A 204 -25.20 -24.78 16.21
CA ALA A 204 -26.61 -24.41 16.18
C ALA A 204 -26.97 -23.45 17.33
N PRO A 205 -28.03 -22.65 17.21
CA PRO A 205 -28.44 -21.69 18.23
C PRO A 205 -29.17 -22.39 19.38
N ALA A 206 -28.84 -22.03 20.62
CA ALA A 206 -29.67 -22.33 21.78
C ALA A 206 -30.64 -21.17 22.01
N ASP A 207 -31.92 -21.51 22.04
CA ASP A 207 -33.07 -20.68 22.38
C ASP A 207 -32.89 -19.95 23.70
N LEU A 208 -33.28 -18.67 23.75
CA LEU A 208 -33.80 -18.01 24.95
C LEU A 208 -34.71 -16.85 24.53
N GLU A 209 -36.00 -17.15 24.39
CA GLU A 209 -37.08 -16.17 24.55
C GLU A 209 -37.11 -15.66 25.99
N THR A 210 -37.30 -14.35 26.19
CA THR A 210 -38.27 -13.79 27.14
C THR A 210 -38.50 -12.29 26.87
N THR A 211 -39.75 -11.99 26.50
CA THR A 211 -40.62 -10.83 26.83
C THR A 211 -40.19 -9.97 28.03
N ALA A 212 -40.43 -8.67 28.18
CA ALA A 212 -41.39 -7.66 27.67
C ALA A 212 -40.70 -6.27 27.87
N GLU A 213 -41.14 -5.12 27.36
CA GLU A 213 -42.35 -4.41 27.76
C GLU A 213 -42.52 -3.13 26.92
N GLN A 214 -43.77 -2.80 26.62
CA GLN A 214 -44.22 -1.66 25.82
C GLN A 214 -44.07 -0.33 26.58
N ALA A 215 -43.58 0.70 25.89
CA ALA A 215 -43.91 2.08 26.22
C ALA A 215 -44.15 2.86 24.91
N ASN A 216 -45.38 3.30 24.76
CA ASN A 216 -45.96 4.00 23.63
C ASN A 216 -45.51 5.47 23.61
N SER A 217 -44.95 5.96 22.50
CA SER A 217 -44.69 7.39 22.27
C SER A 217 -44.71 7.65 20.77
N SER A 218 -45.72 8.40 20.32
CA SER A 218 -45.93 8.83 18.94
C SER A 218 -44.70 9.52 18.34
N ALA A 219 -44.09 8.90 17.34
CA ALA A 219 -43.07 9.49 16.49
C ALA A 219 -43.59 9.62 15.05
N ALA A 220 -43.13 10.65 14.35
CA ALA A 220 -43.29 10.87 12.91
C ALA A 220 -42.97 9.58 12.12
N PRO A 221 -43.51 9.38 10.90
CA PRO A 221 -43.35 8.13 10.18
C PRO A 221 -41.86 7.76 10.08
N GLU A 222 -41.50 6.64 10.71
CA GLU A 222 -40.17 6.04 10.58
C GLU A 222 -39.96 5.71 9.10
N VAL A 223 -39.14 6.52 8.43
CA VAL A 223 -38.63 6.19 7.10
C VAL A 223 -37.70 5.01 7.30
N ASP A 224 -37.99 3.90 6.62
CA ASP A 224 -37.15 2.71 6.64
C ASP A 224 -35.72 3.11 6.20
N PRO A 225 -34.67 2.90 7.03
CA PRO A 225 -33.28 3.21 6.68
C PRO A 225 -32.83 2.57 5.36
N SER A 226 -33.43 1.43 4.98
CA SER A 226 -33.16 0.78 3.69
C SER A 226 -33.66 1.62 2.50
N SER A 227 -34.82 2.26 2.66
CA SER A 227 -35.45 3.12 1.65
C SER A 227 -34.73 4.45 1.49
N GLU A 228 -34.23 5.04 2.60
CA GLU A 228 -33.45 6.28 2.55
C GLU A 228 -32.09 6.06 1.89
N ARG A 229 -31.46 4.91 2.13
CA ARG A 229 -30.19 4.54 1.48
C ARG A 229 -30.37 4.27 -0.01
N ALA A 230 -31.40 3.52 -0.40
CA ALA A 230 -31.71 3.29 -1.81
C ALA A 230 -32.01 4.59 -2.57
N LEU A 231 -32.71 5.52 -1.92
CA LEU A 231 -32.99 6.85 -2.47
C LEU A 231 -31.71 7.70 -2.60
N SER A 232 -30.81 7.63 -1.61
CA SER A 232 -29.49 8.27 -1.65
C SER A 232 -28.64 7.72 -2.80
N ASP A 233 -28.72 6.42 -3.07
CA ASP A 233 -27.93 5.77 -4.13
C ASP A 233 -28.46 6.15 -5.52
N ALA A 234 -29.79 6.15 -5.71
CA ALA A 234 -30.41 6.65 -6.93
C ALA A 234 -30.12 8.13 -7.18
N ALA A 235 -30.14 8.96 -6.13
CA ALA A 235 -29.77 10.37 -6.21
C ALA A 235 -28.32 10.57 -6.68
N GLY A 236 -27.38 9.74 -6.19
CA GLY A 236 -25.99 9.81 -6.63
C GLY A 236 -25.77 9.42 -8.08
N VAL A 237 -26.50 8.40 -8.57
CA VAL A 237 -26.47 8.00 -9.99
C VAL A 237 -27.03 9.11 -10.88
N ILE A 238 -28.17 9.71 -10.50
CA ILE A 238 -28.78 10.83 -11.21
C ILE A 238 -27.85 12.04 -11.25
N LEU A 239 -27.30 12.44 -10.12
CA LEU A 239 -26.40 13.58 -10.02
C LEU A 239 -25.14 13.36 -10.88
N THR A 240 -24.60 12.14 -10.90
CA THR A 240 -23.48 11.76 -11.77
C THR A 240 -23.86 11.90 -13.25
N SER A 241 -25.06 11.45 -13.65
CA SER A 241 -25.51 11.57 -15.04
C SER A 241 -25.72 13.03 -15.48
N ILE A 242 -26.23 13.90 -14.61
CA ILE A 242 -26.34 15.35 -14.89
C ILE A 242 -24.96 15.99 -15.09
N LEU A 243 -23.96 15.54 -14.32
CA LEU A 243 -22.61 16.11 -14.35
C LEU A 243 -21.74 15.61 -15.49
N VAL A 244 -21.80 14.31 -15.78
CA VAL A 244 -20.88 13.64 -16.70
C VAL A 244 -21.51 13.45 -18.08
N ASN A 245 -22.80 13.11 -18.13
CA ASN A 245 -23.50 12.83 -19.39
C ASN A 245 -24.32 14.03 -19.89
N GLU A 246 -24.30 15.14 -19.14
CA GLU A 246 -25.12 16.33 -19.39
C GLU A 246 -26.62 16.01 -19.57
N ALA A 247 -27.13 14.96 -18.91
CA ALA A 247 -28.55 14.62 -18.95
C ALA A 247 -29.33 15.65 -18.14
N ARG A 248 -30.21 16.42 -18.80
CA ARG A 248 -30.93 17.55 -18.16
C ARG A 248 -32.43 17.31 -18.02
N GLY A 249 -33.03 16.44 -18.83
CA GLY A 249 -34.44 16.06 -18.72
C GLY A 249 -34.66 14.78 -17.88
N ALA A 250 -35.86 14.61 -17.32
CA ALA A 250 -36.22 13.40 -16.59
C ALA A 250 -36.19 12.14 -17.49
N ASP A 251 -36.64 12.27 -18.75
CA ASP A 251 -36.61 11.18 -19.73
C ASP A 251 -35.18 10.82 -20.14
N ASP A 252 -34.30 11.82 -20.33
CA ASP A 252 -32.88 11.60 -20.60
C ASP A 252 -32.18 10.90 -19.43
N LEU A 253 -32.52 11.28 -18.20
CA LEU A 253 -32.01 10.66 -16.98
C LEU A 253 -32.47 9.22 -16.85
N GLN A 254 -33.73 8.93 -17.15
CA GLN A 254 -34.24 7.56 -17.18
C GLN A 254 -33.48 6.72 -18.21
N GLY A 255 -33.32 7.23 -19.44
CA GLY A 255 -32.61 6.53 -20.51
C GLY A 255 -31.13 6.29 -20.21
N SER A 256 -30.44 7.30 -19.66
CA SER A 256 -29.00 7.23 -19.37
C SER A 256 -28.65 6.42 -18.12
N THR A 257 -29.53 6.37 -17.12
CA THR A 257 -29.27 5.66 -15.85
C THR A 257 -29.89 4.26 -15.80
N GLY A 258 -30.89 3.97 -16.64
CA GLY A 258 -31.64 2.71 -16.59
C GLY A 258 -32.51 2.54 -15.33
N LEU A 259 -32.63 3.58 -14.49
CA LEU A 259 -33.44 3.53 -13.27
C LEU A 259 -34.94 3.55 -13.60
N PRO A 260 -35.80 2.91 -12.78
CA PRO A 260 -37.25 3.04 -12.90
C PRO A 260 -37.69 4.50 -12.78
N GLN A 261 -38.72 4.90 -13.55
CA GLN A 261 -39.21 6.29 -13.58
C GLN A 261 -39.57 6.84 -12.19
N VAL A 262 -40.11 5.98 -11.31
CA VAL A 262 -40.44 6.35 -9.93
C VAL A 262 -39.18 6.71 -9.14
N ASN A 263 -38.11 5.93 -9.27
CA ASN A 263 -36.84 6.20 -8.59
C ASN A 263 -36.17 7.46 -9.15
N VAL A 264 -36.24 7.68 -10.46
CA VAL A 264 -35.75 8.91 -11.10
C VAL A 264 -36.48 10.13 -10.53
N ALA A 265 -37.81 10.10 -10.45
CA ALA A 265 -38.60 11.20 -9.92
C ALA A 265 -38.28 11.49 -8.44
N GLN A 266 -38.24 10.45 -7.60
CA GLN A 266 -37.91 10.60 -6.18
C GLN A 266 -36.48 11.09 -5.96
N ALA A 267 -35.52 10.61 -6.74
CA ALA A 267 -34.13 11.07 -6.69
C ALA A 267 -34.00 12.54 -7.11
N ILE A 268 -34.71 12.97 -8.16
CA ILE A 268 -34.75 14.38 -8.58
C ILE A 268 -35.34 15.25 -7.46
N GLU A 269 -36.46 14.84 -6.86
CA GLU A 269 -37.07 15.55 -5.74
C GLU A 269 -36.09 15.66 -4.55
N TYR A 270 -35.45 14.55 -4.18
CA TYR A 270 -34.42 14.51 -3.14
C TYR A 270 -33.30 15.53 -3.39
N LEU A 271 -32.79 15.60 -4.62
CA LEU A 271 -31.71 16.51 -5.01
C LEU A 271 -32.16 17.97 -5.03
N LEU A 272 -33.39 18.26 -5.46
CA LEU A 272 -33.98 19.60 -5.47
C LEU A 272 -34.22 20.12 -4.05
N THR A 273 -34.80 19.30 -3.17
CA THR A 273 -35.07 19.67 -1.77
C THR A 273 -33.79 20.02 -1.01
N ARG A 274 -32.68 19.34 -1.31
CA ARG A 274 -31.36 19.60 -0.72
C ARG A 274 -30.55 20.65 -1.49
N GLY A 275 -31.09 21.19 -2.58
CA GLY A 275 -30.45 22.24 -3.36
C GLY A 275 -29.20 21.79 -4.13
N TYR A 276 -28.96 20.48 -4.33
CA TYR A 276 -27.86 19.97 -5.16
C TYR A 276 -28.07 20.24 -6.64
N VAL A 277 -29.34 20.29 -7.06
CA VAL A 277 -29.75 20.64 -8.42
C VAL A 277 -30.81 21.74 -8.38
N VAL A 278 -30.93 22.49 -9.47
CA VAL A 278 -31.97 23.48 -9.71
C VAL A 278 -32.66 23.19 -11.03
N GLN A 279 -33.93 23.62 -11.15
CA GLN A 279 -34.66 23.59 -12.41
C GLN A 279 -34.59 24.95 -13.10
N GLU A 280 -34.31 24.95 -14.40
CA GLU A 280 -34.33 26.11 -15.26
C GLU A 280 -35.27 25.86 -16.44
N LEU A 281 -36.07 26.86 -16.80
CA LEU A 281 -36.97 26.78 -17.95
C LEU A 281 -36.19 27.09 -19.22
N GLU A 282 -35.98 26.08 -20.06
CA GLU A 282 -35.38 26.21 -21.39
C GLU A 282 -36.45 26.04 -22.49
N ARG A 283 -36.09 26.33 -23.76
CA ARG A 283 -37.02 26.19 -24.90
C ARG A 283 -37.55 24.76 -25.09
N SER A 284 -36.78 23.78 -24.63
CA SER A 284 -37.06 22.34 -24.70
C SER A 284 -37.80 21.80 -23.47
N GLY A 285 -38.04 22.62 -22.44
CA GLY A 285 -38.74 22.22 -21.21
C GLY A 285 -38.01 22.62 -19.93
N LEU A 286 -38.44 22.04 -18.81
CA LEU A 286 -37.75 22.18 -17.52
C LEU A 286 -36.50 21.31 -17.52
N MET A 287 -35.33 21.95 -17.41
CA MET A 287 -34.03 21.30 -17.41
C MET A 287 -33.40 21.36 -16.02
N LEU A 288 -32.77 20.26 -15.62
CA LEU A 288 -32.02 20.15 -14.38
C LEU A 288 -30.57 20.60 -14.59
N ARG A 289 -30.05 21.36 -13.63
CA ARG A 289 -28.66 21.78 -13.58
C ARG A 289 -28.12 21.62 -12.17
N VAL A 290 -26.88 21.15 -12.03
CA VAL A 290 -26.20 21.13 -10.72
C VAL A 290 -26.01 22.55 -10.19
N ASN A 291 -26.33 22.72 -8.92
CA ASN A 291 -26.21 23.99 -8.20
C ASN A 291 -24.77 24.21 -7.71
N ASP A 292 -23.89 24.57 -8.65
CA ASP A 292 -22.48 24.87 -8.36
C ASP A 292 -22.27 26.11 -7.48
N ARG A 293 -23.32 26.87 -7.17
CA ARG A 293 -23.23 28.12 -6.41
C ARG A 293 -23.45 27.93 -4.93
N GLN A 294 -24.25 26.95 -4.52
CA GLN A 294 -24.54 26.68 -3.12
C GLN A 294 -23.48 25.76 -2.50
N HIS A 295 -23.45 24.50 -2.93
CA HIS A 295 -22.62 23.47 -2.30
C HIS A 295 -21.15 23.55 -2.71
N ARG A 296 -20.24 23.30 -1.75
CA ARG A 296 -18.79 23.24 -1.97
C ARG A 296 -18.16 22.02 -1.30
N ALA A 297 -16.97 21.65 -1.73
CA ALA A 297 -16.12 20.67 -1.07
C ALA A 297 -14.72 21.24 -0.84
N ILE A 298 -14.04 20.74 0.18
CA ILE A 298 -12.63 21.06 0.44
C ILE A 298 -11.81 19.83 0.13
N GLY A 299 -10.73 20.01 -0.63
CA GLY A 299 -9.72 19.00 -0.86
C GLY A 299 -8.39 19.44 -0.26
N VAL A 300 -7.68 18.55 0.42
CA VAL A 300 -6.35 18.80 0.96
C VAL A 300 -5.39 17.71 0.51
N SER A 301 -4.29 18.11 -0.10
CA SER A 301 -3.17 17.22 -0.42
C SER A 301 -2.06 17.41 0.60
N ILE A 302 -1.60 16.30 1.19
CA ILE A 302 -0.51 16.27 2.17
C ILE A 302 0.74 15.70 1.49
N ARG A 303 1.81 16.47 1.51
CA ARG A 303 3.14 16.08 1.02
C ARG A 303 4.17 16.32 2.12
N GLU A 304 5.40 15.85 1.90
CA GLU A 304 6.51 16.16 2.80
C GLU A 304 6.70 17.69 2.89
N GLY A 305 6.64 18.23 4.10
CA GLY A 305 6.87 19.66 4.37
C GLY A 305 5.75 20.63 4.00
N GLU A 306 4.69 20.20 3.30
CA GLU A 306 3.65 21.09 2.79
C GLU A 306 2.26 20.42 2.73
N ILE A 307 1.21 21.19 3.03
CA ILE A 307 -0.17 20.90 2.66
C ILE A 307 -0.70 21.93 1.66
N THR A 308 -1.48 21.46 0.69
CA THR A 308 -2.23 22.34 -0.24
C THR A 308 -3.71 22.06 -0.09
N GLY A 309 -4.51 23.09 0.20
CA GLY A 309 -5.96 23.02 0.23
C GLY A 309 -6.60 23.74 -0.95
N ALA A 310 -7.69 23.18 -1.46
CA ALA A 310 -8.54 23.79 -2.48
C ALA A 310 -10.02 23.70 -2.06
N LEU A 311 -10.73 24.82 -2.20
CA LEU A 311 -12.19 24.87 -2.12
C LEU A 311 -12.74 24.77 -3.55
N VAL A 312 -13.59 23.79 -3.79
CA VAL A 312 -14.13 23.50 -5.12
C VAL A 312 -15.67 23.48 -5.11
N ASN A 313 -16.27 23.72 -6.27
CA ASN A 313 -17.69 23.44 -6.49
C ASN A 313 -17.95 21.94 -6.75
N LEU A 314 -19.20 21.57 -6.99
CA LEU A 314 -19.58 20.18 -7.24
C LEU A 314 -18.95 19.59 -8.52
N ARG A 315 -18.58 20.43 -9.49
CA ARG A 315 -17.79 20.04 -10.68
C ARG A 315 -16.28 19.96 -10.42
N ALA A 316 -15.85 20.04 -9.18
CA ALA A 316 -14.45 20.09 -8.78
C ALA A 316 -13.65 21.22 -9.48
N HIS A 317 -14.32 22.31 -9.88
CA HIS A 317 -13.66 23.52 -10.34
C HIS A 317 -13.22 24.36 -9.15
N ASP A 318 -12.01 24.90 -9.24
CA ASP A 318 -11.43 25.69 -8.16
C ASP A 318 -12.17 27.01 -7.97
N VAL A 319 -12.44 27.29 -6.71
CA VAL A 319 -12.90 28.60 -6.24
C VAL A 319 -11.74 29.30 -5.55
N ARG A 320 -11.03 28.60 -4.66
CA ARG A 320 -9.91 29.16 -3.88
C ARG A 320 -8.89 28.10 -3.50
N GLN A 321 -7.63 28.52 -3.39
CA GLN A 321 -6.53 27.67 -2.95
C GLN A 321 -5.70 28.34 -1.85
N VAL A 322 -5.14 27.53 -0.94
CA VAL A 322 -4.14 27.93 0.06
C VAL A 322 -3.08 26.83 0.17
N SER A 323 -1.81 27.21 0.30
CA SER A 323 -0.73 26.30 0.68
C SER A 323 -0.13 26.73 2.03
N GLN A 324 0.32 25.75 2.81
CA GLN A 324 0.95 25.97 4.11
C GLN A 324 2.05 24.95 4.34
N SER A 325 3.24 25.42 4.75
CA SER A 325 4.31 24.53 5.23
C SER A 325 3.94 23.90 6.57
N VAL A 326 4.26 22.62 6.74
CA VAL A 326 3.96 21.87 7.97
C VAL A 326 5.00 20.79 8.20
N ASP A 327 5.35 20.56 9.47
CA ASP A 327 6.10 19.37 9.84
C ASP A 327 5.14 18.17 9.90
N VAL A 328 5.26 17.28 8.93
CA VAL A 328 4.43 16.07 8.84
C VAL A 328 4.82 15.00 9.86
N ALA A 329 5.92 15.16 10.60
CA ALA A 329 6.26 14.27 11.72
C ALA A 329 5.41 14.53 12.97
N ASP A 330 4.93 15.77 13.16
CA ASP A 330 4.03 16.15 14.25
C ASP A 330 2.56 16.05 13.79
N ILE A 331 1.96 14.88 14.03
CA ILE A 331 0.58 14.57 13.61
C ILE A 331 -0.46 15.53 14.24
N PRO A 332 -0.41 15.86 15.54
CA PRO A 332 -1.25 16.91 16.11
C PRO A 332 -1.12 18.26 15.39
N GLN A 333 0.10 18.70 15.10
CA GLN A 333 0.33 19.94 14.36
C GLN A 333 -0.25 19.86 12.94
N LEU A 334 -0.09 18.73 12.27
CA LEU A 334 -0.66 18.48 10.94
C LEU A 334 -2.20 18.57 10.95
N ILE A 335 -2.86 17.91 11.91
CA ILE A 335 -4.33 17.96 12.05
C ILE A 335 -4.82 19.39 12.25
N GLU A 336 -4.12 20.17 13.08
CA GLU A 336 -4.44 21.58 13.28
C GLU A 336 -4.18 22.42 12.01
N ALA A 337 -3.10 22.14 11.28
CA ALA A 337 -2.80 22.83 10.02
C ALA A 337 -3.88 22.56 8.96
N VAL A 338 -4.32 21.31 8.80
CA VAL A 338 -5.44 20.97 7.91
C VAL A 338 -6.72 21.69 8.35
N SER A 339 -7.00 21.72 9.65
CA SER A 339 -8.17 22.43 10.20
C SER A 339 -8.10 23.93 9.96
N HIS A 340 -6.92 24.53 10.09
CA HIS A 340 -6.67 25.93 9.78
C HIS A 340 -6.91 26.23 8.30
N VAL A 341 -6.37 25.40 7.39
CA VAL A 341 -6.60 25.54 5.94
C VAL A 341 -8.10 25.49 5.62
N CYS A 342 -8.86 24.57 6.21
CA CYS A 342 -10.31 24.49 6.00
C CYS A 342 -11.01 25.78 6.43
N ARG A 343 -10.74 26.27 7.65
CA ARG A 343 -11.34 27.51 8.16
C ARG A 343 -10.96 28.73 7.31
N THR A 344 -9.73 28.79 6.82
CA THR A 344 -9.25 29.88 5.97
C THR A 344 -9.97 29.90 4.62
N LEU A 345 -10.13 28.73 3.98
CA LEU A 345 -10.86 28.62 2.71
C LEU A 345 -12.35 29.01 2.86
N ILE A 346 -13.02 28.50 3.90
CA ILE A 346 -14.44 28.80 4.18
C ILE A 346 -14.64 30.30 4.41
N ARG A 347 -13.78 30.93 5.23
CA ARG A 347 -13.87 32.37 5.54
C ARG A 347 -13.57 33.25 4.33
N ALA A 348 -12.57 32.89 3.52
CA ALA A 348 -12.15 33.68 2.37
C ALA A 348 -13.27 33.84 1.33
N GLU A 349 -14.10 32.80 1.15
CA GLU A 349 -15.18 32.78 0.17
C GLU A 349 -16.57 32.99 0.80
N ALA A 350 -16.61 33.33 2.09
CA ALA A 350 -17.85 33.56 2.87
C ALA A 350 -18.90 32.45 2.70
N VAL A 351 -18.43 31.19 2.64
CA VAL A 351 -19.31 30.01 2.49
C VAL A 351 -19.88 29.64 3.84
N ASP A 352 -21.17 29.31 3.89
CA ASP A 352 -21.77 28.73 5.09
C ASP A 352 -21.17 27.34 5.33
N PRO A 353 -20.62 27.02 6.52
CA PRO A 353 -20.16 25.68 6.84
C PRO A 353 -21.19 24.57 6.56
N ALA A 354 -22.49 24.86 6.62
CA ALA A 354 -23.55 23.91 6.30
C ALA A 354 -23.63 23.55 4.80
N ASP A 355 -23.11 24.40 3.91
CA ASP A 355 -23.01 24.16 2.47
C ASP A 355 -21.70 23.44 2.08
N ILE A 356 -20.84 23.09 3.05
CA ILE A 356 -19.64 22.28 2.83
C ILE A 356 -20.00 20.80 2.91
N VAL A 357 -19.91 20.11 1.77
CA VAL A 357 -20.17 18.66 1.64
C VAL A 357 -19.23 17.84 2.53
N GLY A 358 -17.98 18.28 2.66
CA GLY A 358 -16.98 17.65 3.52
C GLY A 358 -15.54 17.98 3.14
N LEU A 359 -14.62 17.16 3.66
CA LEU A 359 -13.18 17.26 3.46
C LEU A 359 -12.62 16.00 2.78
N GLY A 360 -12.08 16.14 1.58
CA GLY A 360 -11.28 15.11 0.93
C GLY A 360 -9.80 15.31 1.24
N VAL A 361 -9.09 14.23 1.55
CA VAL A 361 -7.67 14.27 1.85
C VAL A 361 -6.95 13.24 1.01
N ASN A 362 -5.82 13.62 0.42
CA ASN A 362 -4.92 12.65 -0.17
C ASN A 362 -3.49 12.79 0.33
N LEU A 363 -2.77 11.68 0.27
CA LEU A 363 -1.37 11.58 0.64
C LEU A 363 -0.73 10.36 -0.03
N PRO A 364 0.60 10.38 -0.24
CA PRO A 364 1.33 9.22 -0.74
C PRO A 364 1.24 8.02 0.20
N GLY A 365 1.22 6.81 -0.38
CA GLY A 365 1.36 5.55 0.35
C GLY A 365 0.13 4.64 0.30
N HIS A 366 0.16 3.61 1.14
CA HIS A 366 -0.88 2.59 1.25
C HIS A 366 -2.00 3.09 2.18
N ILE A 367 -3.12 3.46 1.57
CA ILE A 367 -4.30 3.97 2.25
C ILE A 367 -5.41 2.91 2.18
N ASP A 368 -5.97 2.54 3.34
CA ASP A 368 -7.26 1.85 3.35
C ASP A 368 -8.36 2.91 3.27
N SER A 369 -8.71 3.25 2.04
CA SER A 369 -9.66 4.32 1.75
C SER A 369 -11.02 4.01 2.35
N ARG A 370 -11.43 2.74 2.46
CA ARG A 370 -12.72 2.36 3.09
C ARG A 370 -12.76 2.75 4.56
N LEU A 371 -11.68 2.52 5.29
CA LEU A 371 -11.58 2.88 6.71
C LEU A 371 -11.12 4.32 6.95
N GLY A 372 -10.59 4.99 5.92
CA GLY A 372 -9.96 6.31 6.08
C GLY A 372 -8.67 6.23 6.90
N LYS A 373 -7.94 5.12 6.74
CA LYS A 373 -6.80 4.74 7.57
C LYS A 373 -5.51 4.73 6.76
N VAL A 374 -4.46 5.33 7.33
CA VAL A 374 -3.10 5.25 6.76
C VAL A 374 -2.47 3.93 7.19
N VAL A 375 -2.26 3.00 6.26
CA VAL A 375 -1.58 1.73 6.55
C VAL A 375 -0.06 1.95 6.54
N TYR A 376 0.42 2.72 5.57
CA TYR A 376 1.81 3.12 5.42
C TYR A 376 1.88 4.40 4.59
N THR A 377 2.82 5.29 4.90
CA THR A 377 3.14 6.45 4.08
C THR A 377 4.64 6.70 4.10
N PRO A 378 5.25 7.09 2.96
CA PRO A 378 6.66 7.44 2.90
C PRO A 378 6.97 8.87 3.39
N ILE A 379 5.96 9.72 3.60
CA ILE A 379 6.17 11.15 3.91
C ILE A 379 6.73 11.41 5.31
N SER A 380 6.73 10.40 6.19
CA SER A 380 7.32 10.50 7.53
C SER A 380 7.59 9.11 8.12
N SER A 381 8.71 8.98 8.84
CA SER A 381 9.04 7.78 9.63
C SER A 381 8.54 7.86 11.09
N ALA A 382 7.79 8.90 11.46
CA ALA A 382 7.30 9.07 12.82
C ALA A 382 6.35 7.91 13.23
N PRO A 383 6.44 7.37 14.47
CA PRO A 383 5.70 6.18 14.88
C PRO A 383 4.17 6.27 14.77
N GLY A 384 3.59 7.48 14.76
CA GLY A 384 2.15 7.70 14.81
C GLY A 384 1.41 7.52 13.47
N TRP A 385 2.12 7.49 12.34
CA TRP A 385 1.47 7.38 11.02
C TRP A 385 0.91 5.99 10.73
N ARG A 386 1.60 4.94 11.20
CA ARG A 386 1.24 3.57 10.87
C ARG A 386 -0.04 3.16 11.60
N GLY A 387 -1.11 3.02 10.84
CA GLY A 387 -2.42 2.66 11.34
C GLY A 387 -3.26 3.84 11.83
N LEU A 388 -2.83 5.08 11.55
CA LEU A 388 -3.55 6.30 11.91
C LEU A 388 -4.95 6.32 11.27
N GLN A 389 -5.98 6.56 12.07
CA GLN A 389 -7.36 6.76 11.62
C GLN A 389 -7.57 8.21 11.17
N LEU A 390 -6.83 8.61 10.13
CA LEU A 390 -6.70 10.01 9.71
C LEU A 390 -8.06 10.66 9.38
N ALA A 391 -8.98 9.92 8.74
CA ALA A 391 -10.31 10.45 8.46
C ALA A 391 -11.09 10.79 9.74
N ALA A 392 -11.01 9.94 10.76
CA ALA A 392 -11.72 10.15 12.02
C ALA A 392 -11.14 11.33 12.80
N GLU A 393 -9.82 11.44 12.88
CA GLU A 393 -9.11 12.53 13.55
C GLU A 393 -9.44 13.88 12.89
N LEU A 394 -9.37 13.95 11.56
CA LEU A 394 -9.69 15.17 10.82
C LEU A 394 -11.18 15.51 10.87
N SER A 395 -12.07 14.51 10.82
CA SER A 395 -13.49 14.76 11.03
C SER A 395 -13.80 15.33 12.42
N ALA A 396 -13.13 14.82 13.46
CA ALA A 396 -13.28 15.36 14.81
C ALA A 396 -12.75 16.79 14.93
N ALA A 397 -11.60 17.08 14.31
CA ALA A 397 -10.96 18.40 14.39
C ALA A 397 -11.68 19.48 13.54
N THR A 398 -12.24 19.11 12.39
CA THR A 398 -12.87 20.05 11.45
C THR A 398 -14.38 20.14 11.59
N GLY A 399 -15.02 19.11 12.17
CA GLY A 399 -16.48 18.94 12.13
C GLY A 399 -17.01 18.52 10.76
N LEU A 400 -16.13 18.28 9.77
CA LEU A 400 -16.51 17.93 8.41
C LEU A 400 -16.44 16.42 8.18
N PRO A 401 -17.40 15.84 7.44
CA PRO A 401 -17.28 14.47 6.96
C PRO A 401 -16.01 14.32 6.11
N THR A 402 -15.09 13.45 6.53
CA THR A 402 -13.77 13.33 5.89
C THR A 402 -13.63 12.01 5.12
N ALA A 403 -13.00 12.08 3.95
CA ALA A 403 -12.55 10.92 3.19
C ALA A 403 -11.04 11.03 2.95
N VAL A 404 -10.32 9.91 3.08
CA VAL A 404 -8.88 9.83 2.82
C VAL A 404 -8.66 8.86 1.67
N GLU A 405 -7.82 9.24 0.72
CA GLU A 405 -7.49 8.44 -0.46
C GLU A 405 -5.98 8.53 -0.74
N ASN A 406 -5.46 7.53 -1.46
CA ASN A 406 -4.13 7.63 -2.05
C ASN A 406 -4.09 8.76 -3.09
N ASP A 407 -2.95 9.43 -3.24
CA ASP A 407 -2.77 10.61 -4.10
C ASP A 407 -3.14 10.36 -5.58
N VAL A 408 -2.62 9.30 -6.21
CA VAL A 408 -2.94 9.02 -7.62
C VAL A 408 -4.31 8.42 -7.82
N ASN A 409 -4.82 7.65 -6.86
CA ASN A 409 -6.22 7.23 -6.87
C ASN A 409 -7.15 8.44 -6.87
N ALA A 410 -6.86 9.44 -6.04
CA ALA A 410 -7.63 10.68 -5.99
C ALA A 410 -7.56 11.46 -7.32
N LEU A 411 -6.39 11.48 -7.98
CA LEU A 411 -6.25 12.07 -9.32
C LEU A 411 -7.01 11.28 -10.39
N ALA A 412 -6.96 9.94 -10.37
CA ALA A 412 -7.71 9.10 -11.29
C ALA A 412 -9.22 9.30 -11.14
N LEU A 413 -9.70 9.47 -9.91
CA LEU A 413 -11.09 9.86 -9.66
C LEU A 413 -11.38 11.27 -10.22
N HIS A 414 -10.50 12.25 -10.03
CA HIS A 414 -10.69 13.56 -10.65
C HIS A 414 -10.78 13.47 -12.18
N GLU A 415 -9.86 12.73 -12.80
CA GLU A 415 -9.82 12.58 -14.26
C GLU A 415 -11.02 11.84 -14.83
N LYS A 416 -11.52 10.83 -14.11
CA LYS A 416 -12.73 10.06 -14.49
C LYS A 416 -13.96 10.94 -14.62
N TYR A 417 -14.12 11.90 -13.73
CA TYR A 417 -15.37 12.65 -13.59
C TYR A 417 -15.28 14.11 -14.06
N PHE A 418 -14.09 14.71 -14.06
CA PHE A 418 -13.88 16.14 -14.31
C PHE A 418 -12.71 16.43 -15.28
N GLY A 419 -12.05 15.39 -15.79
CA GLY A 419 -10.87 15.52 -16.65
C GLY A 419 -10.95 14.73 -17.95
N ALA A 420 -9.80 14.29 -18.44
CA ALA A 420 -9.66 13.65 -19.75
C ALA A 420 -10.22 12.21 -19.78
N GLY A 421 -10.43 11.61 -18.60
CA GLY A 421 -11.05 10.28 -18.44
C GLY A 421 -12.57 10.29 -18.45
N GLN A 422 -13.23 11.44 -18.60
CA GLN A 422 -14.68 11.52 -18.74
C GLN A 422 -15.17 10.67 -19.91
N GLY A 423 -16.24 9.90 -19.66
CA GLY A 423 -16.83 8.99 -20.65
C GLY A 423 -16.05 7.70 -20.91
N LEU A 424 -14.79 7.59 -20.47
CA LEU A 424 -13.96 6.40 -20.72
C LEU A 424 -14.15 5.34 -19.63
N SER A 425 -14.22 4.07 -20.02
CA SER A 425 -14.33 2.97 -19.06
C SER A 425 -12.97 2.48 -18.58
N ASP A 426 -11.97 2.52 -19.46
CA ASP A 426 -10.67 1.91 -19.21
C ASP A 426 -9.55 2.93 -19.48
N PHE A 427 -8.96 3.45 -18.41
CA PHE A 427 -7.85 4.39 -18.51
C PHE A 427 -6.93 4.33 -17.28
N ALA A 428 -5.72 4.85 -17.40
CA ALA A 428 -4.76 4.91 -16.30
C ALA A 428 -4.21 6.33 -16.11
N VAL A 429 -4.02 6.72 -14.85
CA VAL A 429 -3.17 7.85 -14.47
C VAL A 429 -1.87 7.26 -13.93
N VAL A 430 -0.73 7.63 -14.50
CA VAL A 430 0.58 7.28 -13.97
C VAL A 430 1.34 8.56 -13.71
N PHE A 431 1.99 8.66 -12.55
CA PHE A 431 2.75 9.86 -12.23
C PHE A 431 4.11 9.58 -11.62
N VAL A 432 5.03 10.52 -11.84
CA VAL A 432 6.21 10.72 -11.00
C VAL A 432 5.85 11.72 -9.91
N THR A 433 6.15 11.43 -8.66
CA THR A 433 5.82 12.29 -7.52
C THR A 433 6.50 13.65 -7.62
N ALA A 434 5.96 14.65 -6.92
CA ALA A 434 6.45 16.03 -7.00
C ALA A 434 7.91 16.22 -6.53
N ASP A 435 8.37 15.39 -5.58
CA ASP A 435 9.77 15.31 -5.14
C ASP A 435 10.68 14.58 -6.15
N GLY A 436 10.10 13.99 -7.19
CA GLY A 436 10.84 13.29 -8.23
C GLY A 436 11.30 11.89 -7.87
N GLU A 437 10.95 11.37 -6.71
CA GLU A 437 11.52 10.11 -6.22
C GLU A 437 10.58 8.91 -6.39
N GLY A 438 9.29 9.14 -6.50
CA GLY A 438 8.23 8.13 -6.49
C GLY A 438 7.57 7.90 -7.85
N VAL A 439 7.05 6.69 -8.08
CA VAL A 439 6.18 6.39 -9.23
C VAL A 439 4.91 5.72 -8.74
N GLY A 440 3.74 6.30 -9.03
CA GLY A 440 2.46 5.69 -8.69
C GLY A 440 1.51 5.61 -9.87
N SER A 441 0.50 4.75 -9.78
CA SER A 441 -0.58 4.69 -10.76
C SER A 441 -1.95 4.48 -10.14
N GLY A 442 -2.95 5.13 -10.74
CA GLY A 442 -4.37 4.94 -10.46
C GLY A 442 -5.01 4.34 -11.70
N LEU A 443 -5.70 3.21 -11.52
CA LEU A 443 -6.23 2.41 -12.62
C LEU A 443 -7.76 2.47 -12.60
N VAL A 444 -8.36 2.83 -13.73
CA VAL A 444 -9.82 2.77 -13.92
C VAL A 444 -10.12 1.69 -14.93
N VAL A 445 -10.91 0.70 -14.52
CA VAL A 445 -11.28 -0.45 -15.34
C VAL A 445 -12.79 -0.67 -15.23
N GLY A 446 -13.47 -0.84 -16.36
CA GLY A 446 -14.93 -0.97 -16.39
C GLY A 446 -15.66 0.23 -15.78
N GLY A 447 -15.06 1.42 -15.88
CA GLY A 447 -15.59 2.68 -15.36
C GLY A 447 -15.41 2.89 -13.86
N SER A 448 -14.71 1.99 -13.15
CA SER A 448 -14.48 2.06 -11.71
C SER A 448 -13.00 2.09 -11.36
N LEU A 449 -12.63 2.85 -10.33
CA LEU A 449 -11.27 2.84 -9.80
C LEU A 449 -10.96 1.47 -9.18
N VAL A 450 -9.78 0.93 -9.47
CA VAL A 450 -9.31 -0.35 -8.96
C VAL A 450 -8.50 -0.14 -7.68
N HIS A 451 -9.11 -0.37 -6.52
CA HIS A 451 -8.40 -0.37 -5.22
C HIS A 451 -7.70 -1.71 -4.93
N GLY A 452 -8.12 -2.80 -5.57
CA GLY A 452 -7.72 -4.16 -5.18
C GLY A 452 -8.34 -4.60 -3.85
N SER A 453 -7.90 -5.75 -3.31
CA SER A 453 -8.47 -6.32 -2.08
C SER A 453 -8.14 -5.53 -0.81
N THR A 454 -6.97 -4.88 -0.79
CA THR A 454 -6.41 -4.19 0.37
C THR A 454 -6.12 -2.70 0.14
N GLY A 455 -6.44 -2.14 -1.04
CA GLY A 455 -6.15 -0.73 -1.34
C GLY A 455 -4.76 -0.46 -1.93
N ILE A 456 -4.11 -1.47 -2.52
CA ILE A 456 -2.71 -1.39 -3.02
C ILE A 456 -2.59 -1.73 -4.52
N ALA A 457 -3.71 -1.89 -5.23
CA ALA A 457 -3.65 -2.07 -6.67
C ALA A 457 -3.07 -0.80 -7.33
N GLY A 458 -2.28 -0.98 -8.39
CA GLY A 458 -1.65 0.14 -9.10
C GLY A 458 -0.28 0.59 -8.55
N GLU A 459 0.32 -0.12 -7.59
CA GLU A 459 1.69 0.14 -7.10
C GLU A 459 2.78 -0.29 -8.10
N ILE A 460 2.71 0.22 -9.34
CA ILE A 460 3.64 -0.12 -10.42
C ILE A 460 5.07 0.37 -10.14
N GLY A 461 5.23 1.40 -9.31
CA GLY A 461 6.55 1.86 -8.85
C GLY A 461 7.34 0.78 -8.13
N HIS A 462 6.66 -0.18 -7.50
CA HIS A 462 7.28 -1.30 -6.80
C HIS A 462 7.41 -2.56 -7.65
N ALA A 463 6.97 -2.55 -8.91
CA ALA A 463 7.15 -3.67 -9.82
C ALA A 463 8.66 -3.96 -10.03
N PRO A 464 9.10 -5.23 -9.97
CA PRO A 464 10.51 -5.62 -10.05
C PRO A 464 11.00 -5.65 -11.51
N ILE A 465 10.95 -4.51 -12.18
CA ILE A 465 11.22 -4.33 -13.62
C ILE A 465 12.27 -3.23 -13.90
N GLY A 466 12.82 -2.65 -12.85
CA GLY A 466 13.90 -1.68 -12.89
C GLY A 466 15.28 -2.33 -12.87
N ASP A 467 16.28 -1.56 -12.40
CA ASP A 467 17.64 -2.02 -12.14
C ASP A 467 17.67 -2.94 -10.92
N MET A 468 17.89 -4.24 -11.16
CA MET A 468 17.86 -5.29 -10.13
C MET A 468 18.95 -5.12 -9.05
N ASP A 469 19.95 -4.27 -9.28
CA ASP A 469 21.00 -3.98 -8.29
C ASP A 469 20.65 -2.76 -7.41
N ARG A 470 19.58 -2.03 -7.73
CA ARG A 470 19.15 -0.86 -6.95
C ARG A 470 18.17 -1.21 -5.84
N LEU A 471 18.52 -0.80 -4.63
CA LEU A 471 17.66 -0.83 -3.45
C LEU A 471 16.60 0.26 -3.53
N CYS A 472 15.34 -0.12 -3.36
CA CYS A 472 14.21 0.78 -3.24
C CYS A 472 13.93 1.14 -1.78
N ARG A 473 13.27 2.28 -1.53
CA ARG A 473 12.80 2.70 -0.21
C ARG A 473 11.83 1.69 0.42
N CYS A 474 11.13 0.89 -0.38
CA CYS A 474 10.31 -0.23 0.11
C CYS A 474 11.13 -1.43 0.62
N SER A 475 12.46 -1.35 0.62
CA SER A 475 13.43 -2.40 0.99
C SER A 475 13.57 -3.57 0.02
N ASN A 476 12.90 -3.53 -1.14
CA ASN A 476 13.11 -4.49 -2.24
C ASN A 476 14.19 -3.97 -3.21
N TYR A 477 14.63 -4.85 -4.11
CA TYR A 477 15.53 -4.53 -5.22
C TYR A 477 14.78 -4.56 -6.55
N GLY A 478 15.22 -3.75 -7.52
CA GLY A 478 14.67 -3.80 -8.87
C GLY A 478 13.32 -3.09 -9.05
N CYS A 479 12.85 -2.33 -8.07
CA CYS A 479 11.63 -1.56 -8.23
C CYS A 479 11.78 -0.51 -9.34
N LEU A 480 10.74 -0.33 -10.16
CA LEU A 480 10.67 0.70 -11.20
C LEU A 480 11.03 2.09 -10.64
N GLU A 481 10.43 2.46 -9.51
CA GLU A 481 10.66 3.72 -8.81
C GLU A 481 12.15 3.96 -8.55
N ALA A 482 12.88 2.94 -8.08
CA ALA A 482 14.30 3.06 -7.78
C ALA A 482 15.18 3.30 -9.02
N SER A 483 14.63 3.15 -10.22
CA SER A 483 15.30 3.41 -11.50
C SER A 483 14.90 4.73 -12.14
N VAL A 484 13.71 5.24 -11.80
CA VAL A 484 13.15 6.50 -12.33
C VAL A 484 13.45 7.67 -11.40
N GLY A 485 13.47 7.44 -10.09
CA GLY A 485 13.58 8.47 -9.06
C GLY A 485 14.86 9.31 -9.17
N PHE A 486 14.80 10.54 -8.65
CA PHE A 486 15.90 11.48 -8.68
C PHE A 486 17.18 10.94 -8.02
N SER A 487 17.06 10.17 -6.93
CA SER A 487 18.18 9.44 -6.33
C SER A 487 18.97 8.60 -7.35
N ALA A 488 18.28 7.95 -8.30
CA ALA A 488 18.91 7.18 -9.37
C ALA A 488 19.64 8.05 -10.38
N MET A 489 19.08 9.22 -10.70
CA MET A 489 19.70 10.23 -11.57
C MET A 489 20.96 10.80 -10.91
N ARG A 490 20.88 11.18 -9.63
CA ARG A 490 21.99 11.73 -8.85
C ARG A 490 23.21 10.81 -8.81
N ASP A 491 22.98 9.50 -8.63
CA ASP A 491 24.07 8.51 -8.68
C ASP A 491 24.77 8.45 -10.05
N LYS A 492 24.04 8.70 -11.14
CA LYS A 492 24.63 8.77 -12.48
C LYS A 492 25.47 10.02 -12.63
N PHE A 493 25.01 11.18 -12.17
CA PHE A 493 25.82 12.40 -12.10
C PHE A 493 27.11 12.20 -11.31
N ALA A 494 27.03 11.59 -10.14
CA ALA A 494 28.20 11.30 -9.30
C ALA A 494 29.22 10.39 -10.00
N ARG A 495 28.78 9.35 -10.72
CA ARG A 495 29.66 8.45 -11.47
C ARG A 495 30.21 9.06 -12.77
N GLY A 496 29.47 10.00 -13.36
CA GLY A 496 29.87 10.68 -14.60
C GLY A 496 31.00 11.69 -14.44
N GLY A 497 31.38 12.03 -13.21
CA GLY A 497 32.38 13.07 -12.93
C GLY A 497 31.88 14.50 -13.17
N SER A 498 30.56 14.67 -13.33
CA SER A 498 29.90 15.97 -13.51
C SER A 498 29.53 16.62 -12.18
N LEU A 499 29.07 17.88 -12.22
CA LEU A 499 28.37 18.50 -11.10
C LEU A 499 27.23 17.58 -10.67
N VAL A 500 27.13 17.31 -9.35
CA VAL A 500 26.06 16.49 -8.79
C VAL A 500 24.93 17.42 -8.33
N PRO A 501 23.80 17.47 -9.04
CA PRO A 501 22.69 18.31 -8.64
C PRO A 501 22.09 17.83 -7.31
N SER A 502 21.64 18.77 -6.51
CA SER A 502 21.02 18.56 -5.20
C SER A 502 19.56 18.08 -5.30
N ASP A 503 18.84 18.50 -6.35
CA ASP A 503 17.45 18.17 -6.63
C ASP A 503 17.15 18.11 -8.15
N LEU A 504 15.91 17.76 -8.50
CA LEU A 504 15.43 17.74 -9.90
C LEU A 504 15.54 19.10 -10.59
N SER A 505 15.32 20.19 -9.84
CA SER A 505 15.34 21.54 -10.40
C SER A 505 16.73 21.90 -10.89
N GLU A 506 17.76 21.67 -10.07
CA GLU A 506 19.16 21.87 -10.44
C GLU A 506 19.58 20.95 -11.60
N ALA A 507 19.15 19.68 -11.60
CA ALA A 507 19.41 18.78 -12.71
C ALA A 507 18.76 19.26 -14.03
N SER A 508 17.53 19.79 -13.95
CA SER A 508 16.81 20.31 -15.11
C SER A 508 17.49 21.55 -15.70
N ILE A 509 18.08 22.40 -14.85
CA ILE A 509 18.86 23.57 -15.25
C ILE A 509 20.08 23.14 -16.08
N LEU A 510 20.80 22.09 -15.65
CA LEU A 510 21.93 21.55 -16.42
C LEU A 510 21.50 21.09 -17.81
N ALA A 511 20.39 20.35 -17.90
CA ALA A 511 19.85 19.89 -19.18
C ALA A 511 19.41 21.06 -20.07
N ARG A 512 18.74 22.06 -19.50
CA ARG A 512 18.33 23.29 -20.20
C ARG A 512 19.52 24.06 -20.74
N ASP A 513 20.59 24.16 -19.96
CA ASP A 513 21.81 24.89 -20.32
C ASP A 513 22.70 24.11 -21.30
N GLY A 514 22.24 22.94 -21.77
CA GLY A 514 22.84 22.18 -22.87
C GLY A 514 23.82 21.08 -22.44
N ASP A 515 23.87 20.72 -21.16
CA ASP A 515 24.67 19.59 -20.69
C ASP A 515 24.12 18.27 -21.27
N ALA A 516 24.84 17.72 -22.24
CA ALA A 516 24.47 16.48 -22.92
C ALA A 516 24.40 15.27 -21.97
N PHE A 517 25.18 15.26 -20.89
CA PHE A 517 25.12 14.22 -19.88
C PHE A 517 23.83 14.35 -19.06
N ALA A 518 23.45 15.56 -18.66
CA ALA A 518 22.18 15.79 -17.96
C ALA A 518 20.98 15.35 -18.82
N VAL A 519 20.94 15.74 -20.10
CA VAL A 519 19.92 15.29 -21.06
C VAL A 519 19.86 13.77 -21.14
N LYS A 520 21.02 13.10 -21.22
CA LYS A 520 21.10 11.63 -21.23
C LYS A 520 20.54 11.00 -19.94
N VAL A 521 20.83 11.57 -18.77
CA VAL A 521 20.32 11.07 -17.49
C VAL A 521 18.79 11.11 -17.44
N PHE A 522 18.17 12.21 -17.87
CA PHE A 522 16.70 12.31 -17.99
C PHE A 522 16.14 11.33 -19.01
N ALA A 523 16.78 11.16 -20.17
CA ALA A 523 16.36 10.19 -21.18
C ALA A 523 16.40 8.75 -20.65
N GLU A 524 17.43 8.35 -19.92
CA GLU A 524 17.51 7.00 -19.34
C GLU A 524 16.44 6.76 -18.26
N ALA A 525 16.10 7.79 -17.46
CA ALA A 525 15.00 7.71 -16.51
C ALA A 525 13.64 7.60 -17.23
N GLY A 526 13.45 8.37 -18.30
CA GLY A 526 12.27 8.28 -19.17
C GLY A 526 12.12 6.92 -19.83
N GLU A 527 13.23 6.32 -20.30
CA GLU A 527 13.22 4.97 -20.85
C GLU A 527 12.80 3.93 -19.80
N ALA A 528 13.35 4.01 -18.58
CA ALA A 528 12.94 3.14 -17.48
C ALA A 528 11.45 3.31 -17.14
N PHE A 529 10.97 4.55 -17.05
CA PHE A 529 9.57 4.87 -16.82
C PHE A 529 8.68 4.28 -17.92
N GLY A 530 9.01 4.47 -19.20
CA GLY A 530 8.22 3.95 -20.32
C GLY A 530 8.19 2.42 -20.37
N ARG A 531 9.29 1.72 -20.02
CA ARG A 531 9.27 0.26 -19.82
C ARG A 531 8.32 -0.14 -18.70
N GLY A 532 8.33 0.61 -17.61
CA GLY A 532 7.42 0.41 -16.50
C GLY A 532 5.95 0.56 -16.89
N VAL A 533 5.61 1.67 -17.52
CA VAL A 533 4.24 1.99 -17.94
C VAL A 533 3.73 1.06 -19.03
N THR A 534 4.61 0.46 -19.82
CA THR A 534 4.23 -0.60 -20.75
C THR A 534 3.53 -1.78 -20.04
N THR A 535 3.90 -2.08 -18.80
CA THR A 535 3.21 -3.14 -18.04
C THR A 535 1.73 -2.82 -17.84
N VAL A 536 1.38 -1.54 -17.65
CA VAL A 536 -0.01 -1.07 -17.56
C VAL A 536 -0.71 -1.24 -18.90
N LEU A 537 -0.07 -0.83 -20.01
CA LEU A 537 -0.64 -0.99 -21.35
C LEU A 537 -0.92 -2.47 -21.66
N ASN A 538 0.07 -3.33 -21.48
CA ASN A 538 -0.04 -4.75 -21.82
C ASN A 538 -0.98 -5.52 -20.89
N THR A 539 -1.27 -5.02 -19.69
CA THR A 539 -2.15 -5.69 -18.73
C THR A 539 -3.60 -5.20 -18.84
N LEU A 540 -3.81 -3.91 -19.14
CA LEU A 540 -5.13 -3.29 -19.08
C LEU A 540 -5.70 -2.88 -20.44
N ASP A 541 -4.86 -2.73 -21.46
CA ASP A 541 -5.22 -2.16 -22.77
C ASP A 541 -6.07 -0.87 -22.68
N PRO A 542 -5.60 0.17 -21.97
CA PRO A 542 -6.40 1.35 -21.68
C PRO A 542 -6.58 2.24 -22.92
N GLU A 543 -7.75 2.87 -23.04
CA GLU A 543 -8.05 3.86 -24.09
C GLU A 543 -7.22 5.14 -23.92
N LEU A 544 -6.92 5.50 -22.66
CA LEU A 544 -6.19 6.70 -22.29
C LEU A 544 -5.15 6.39 -21.20
N LEU A 545 -3.97 6.96 -21.38
CA LEU A 545 -2.91 7.01 -20.40
C LEU A 545 -2.57 8.48 -20.11
N ILE A 546 -2.81 8.92 -18.89
CA ILE A 546 -2.45 10.25 -18.42
C ILE A 546 -1.13 10.14 -17.66
N LEU A 547 -0.08 10.74 -18.22
CA LEU A 547 1.22 10.86 -17.58
C LEU A 547 1.29 12.18 -16.82
N SER A 548 1.55 12.10 -15.53
CA SER A 548 1.63 13.27 -14.66
C SER A 548 2.98 13.36 -13.95
N GLY A 549 3.41 14.55 -13.59
CA GLY A 549 4.66 14.74 -12.88
C GLY A 549 5.04 16.20 -12.72
N PRO A 550 6.17 16.49 -12.04
CA PRO A 550 6.70 17.83 -11.94
C PRO A 550 7.12 18.36 -13.33
N GLY A 551 7.22 19.68 -13.47
CA GLY A 551 7.43 20.34 -14.76
C GLY A 551 8.75 19.93 -15.40
N GLU A 552 9.78 19.71 -14.57
CA GLU A 552 11.10 19.23 -14.94
C GLU A 552 11.08 17.89 -15.69
N ILE A 553 10.02 17.09 -15.51
CA ILE A 553 9.85 15.76 -16.10
C ILE A 553 8.80 15.76 -17.23
N ILE A 554 7.71 16.52 -17.11
CA ILE A 554 6.54 16.37 -17.99
C ILE A 554 6.22 17.61 -18.85
N GLU A 555 6.71 18.80 -18.51
CA GLU A 555 6.36 20.05 -19.20
C GLU A 555 7.21 20.25 -20.46
N VAL A 556 6.64 19.99 -21.63
CA VAL A 556 7.33 20.09 -22.93
C VAL A 556 7.23 21.51 -23.49
N GLY A 557 8.37 22.18 -23.71
CA GLY A 557 8.44 23.53 -24.26
C GLY A 557 9.87 24.08 -24.39
N ALA A 558 10.00 25.25 -25.03
CA ALA A 558 11.29 25.94 -25.22
C ALA A 558 11.87 26.40 -23.87
N GLY A 559 12.68 25.55 -23.24
CA GLY A 559 13.33 25.84 -21.96
C GLY A 559 13.37 24.68 -20.96
N VAL A 560 12.73 23.53 -21.26
CA VAL A 560 12.73 22.36 -20.35
C VAL A 560 13.22 21.12 -21.11
N ALA A 561 14.50 21.14 -21.50
CA ALA A 561 15.14 20.04 -22.25
C ALA A 561 15.08 18.70 -21.50
N SER A 562 15.05 18.73 -20.17
CA SER A 562 14.89 17.55 -19.30
C SER A 562 13.56 16.83 -19.54
N ALA A 563 12.45 17.57 -19.59
CA ALA A 563 11.11 17.02 -19.77
C ALA A 563 10.94 16.44 -21.18
N MET A 564 11.48 17.11 -22.21
CA MET A 564 11.52 16.56 -23.56
C MET A 564 12.31 15.25 -23.60
N ALA A 565 13.52 15.22 -23.05
CA ALA A 565 14.35 14.03 -23.02
C ALA A 565 13.67 12.85 -22.30
N PHE A 566 13.04 13.12 -21.16
CA PHE A 566 12.30 12.12 -20.40
C PHE A 566 11.08 11.61 -21.17
N THR A 567 10.20 12.51 -21.62
CA THR A 567 8.92 12.14 -22.26
C THR A 567 9.12 11.47 -23.62
N ASP A 568 10.10 11.92 -24.42
CA ASP A 568 10.43 11.29 -25.69
C ASP A 568 10.97 9.87 -25.47
N ALA A 569 11.90 9.69 -24.53
CA ALA A 569 12.43 8.36 -24.20
C ALA A 569 11.34 7.42 -23.64
N ALA A 570 10.44 7.94 -22.81
CA ALA A 570 9.29 7.19 -22.31
C ALA A 570 8.36 6.76 -23.46
N ARG A 571 8.00 7.66 -24.37
CA ARG A 571 7.17 7.36 -25.55
C ARG A 571 7.84 6.33 -26.48
N VAL A 572 9.14 6.45 -26.70
CA VAL A 572 9.91 5.47 -27.48
C VAL A 572 9.89 4.09 -26.81
N ALA A 573 10.08 4.03 -25.49
CA ALA A 573 10.02 2.77 -24.75
C ALA A 573 8.61 2.17 -24.77
N LEU A 574 7.55 2.98 -24.64
CA LEU A 574 6.16 2.52 -24.78
C LEU A 574 5.92 1.90 -26.17
N GLY A 575 6.29 2.61 -27.24
CA GLY A 575 6.09 2.11 -28.61
C GLY A 575 6.88 0.84 -28.93
N LYS A 576 8.06 0.65 -28.31
CA LYS A 576 8.88 -0.56 -28.50
C LYS A 576 8.38 -1.78 -27.75
N ASN A 577 7.79 -1.57 -26.56
CA ASN A 577 7.49 -2.67 -25.63
C ASN A 577 5.99 -2.99 -25.54
N ALA A 578 5.11 -2.10 -26.03
CA ALA A 578 3.68 -2.37 -26.09
C ALA A 578 3.40 -3.54 -27.04
N PHE A 579 2.53 -4.44 -26.62
CA PHE A 579 2.14 -5.59 -27.41
C PHE A 579 1.10 -5.21 -28.46
N SER A 580 1.32 -5.63 -29.71
CA SER A 580 0.36 -5.47 -30.80
C SER A 580 -0.07 -4.00 -30.98
N THR A 581 -1.38 -3.75 -31.12
CA THR A 581 -1.97 -2.43 -31.34
C THR A 581 -2.17 -1.61 -30.08
N SER A 582 -1.90 -2.15 -28.89
CA SER A 582 -2.19 -1.48 -27.60
C SER A 582 -1.50 -0.11 -27.51
N GLY A 583 -0.21 -0.05 -27.87
CA GLY A 583 0.55 1.21 -27.89
C GLY A 583 0.11 2.19 -28.99
N ALA A 584 -0.56 1.74 -30.04
CA ALA A 584 -1.03 2.59 -31.13
C ALA A 584 -2.43 3.17 -30.88
N HIS A 585 -3.27 2.45 -30.11
CA HIS A 585 -4.63 2.86 -29.80
C HIS A 585 -4.75 3.63 -28.48
N CYS A 586 -3.80 3.44 -27.55
CA CYS A 586 -3.78 4.19 -26.31
C CYS A 586 -3.41 5.65 -26.55
N ARG A 587 -4.34 6.57 -26.26
CA ARG A 587 -4.06 8.01 -26.26
C ARG A 587 -3.18 8.35 -25.07
N VAL A 588 -2.07 9.07 -25.28
CA VAL A 588 -1.17 9.48 -24.20
C VAL A 588 -1.21 11.00 -24.01
N GLU A 589 -1.74 11.43 -22.86
CA GLU A 589 -1.78 12.84 -22.45
C GLU A 589 -0.80 13.12 -21.31
N THR A 590 -0.34 14.37 -21.22
CA THR A 590 0.57 14.83 -20.17
C THR A 590 -0.08 15.92 -19.34
N LYS A 591 0.02 15.84 -18.01
CA LYS A 591 -0.50 16.85 -17.08
C LYS A 591 0.52 17.22 -16.01
N LEU A 592 0.62 18.50 -15.69
CA LEU A 592 1.50 18.96 -14.62
C LEU A 592 0.92 18.59 -13.25
N LEU A 593 1.72 17.95 -12.41
CA LEU A 593 1.36 17.66 -11.02
C LEU A 593 1.59 18.89 -10.15
N THR A 594 0.59 19.76 -10.09
CA THR A 594 0.60 20.89 -9.16
C THR A 594 -0.05 20.51 -7.83
N GLY A 595 0.30 21.24 -6.76
CA GLY A 595 -0.35 21.05 -5.47
C GLY A 595 -1.87 21.28 -5.52
N ASN A 596 -2.30 22.21 -6.38
CA ASN A 596 -3.71 22.47 -6.63
C ASN A 596 -4.41 21.28 -7.29
N TYR A 597 -3.82 20.74 -8.37
CA TYR A 597 -4.35 19.57 -9.06
C TYR A 597 -4.50 18.37 -8.12
N ALA A 598 -3.50 18.15 -7.25
CA ALA A 598 -3.59 17.13 -6.20
C ALA A 598 -4.72 17.42 -5.19
N ALA A 599 -4.88 18.66 -4.72
CA ALA A 599 -5.96 19.04 -3.80
C ALA A 599 -7.36 18.86 -4.42
N ARG A 600 -7.53 19.19 -5.71
CA ARG A 600 -8.77 18.90 -6.45
C ARG A 600 -9.03 17.41 -6.58
N GLY A 601 -7.98 16.61 -6.75
CA GLY A 601 -8.01 15.15 -6.64
C GLY A 601 -8.66 14.71 -5.34
N ALA A 602 -8.16 15.22 -4.21
CA ALA A 602 -8.69 14.91 -2.88
C ALA A 602 -10.18 15.30 -2.75
N ALA A 603 -10.56 16.51 -3.18
CA ALA A 603 -11.95 16.94 -3.16
C ALA A 603 -12.85 16.04 -4.02
N SER A 604 -12.35 15.63 -5.20
CA SER A 604 -13.07 14.72 -6.10
C SER A 604 -13.30 13.37 -5.44
N ALA A 605 -12.29 12.80 -4.77
CA ALA A 605 -12.43 11.54 -4.02
C ALA A 605 -13.52 11.62 -2.94
N LEU A 606 -13.59 12.72 -2.19
CA LEU A 606 -14.69 12.97 -1.24
C LEU A 606 -16.05 13.02 -1.95
N LEU A 607 -16.17 13.86 -2.98
CA LEU A 607 -17.44 14.03 -3.69
C LEU A 607 -17.91 12.70 -4.28
N MET A 608 -17.00 11.88 -4.80
CA MET A 608 -17.30 10.53 -5.31
C MET A 608 -17.76 9.58 -4.23
N ARG A 609 -17.29 9.74 -2.99
CA ARG A 609 -17.69 8.88 -1.89
C ARG A 609 -19.02 9.29 -1.26
N ARG A 610 -19.34 10.59 -1.29
CA ARG A 610 -20.47 11.17 -0.55
C ARG A 610 -21.68 11.47 -1.42
N LEU A 611 -21.46 11.90 -2.65
CA LEU A 611 -22.52 12.39 -3.52
C LEU A 611 -22.70 11.55 -4.78
N TYR A 612 -21.62 11.04 -5.36
CA TYR A 612 -21.70 10.37 -6.66
C TYR A 612 -21.69 8.86 -6.52
N ARG A 613 -22.36 8.18 -7.47
CA ARG A 613 -22.27 6.73 -7.62
C ARG A 613 -22.30 6.34 -9.09
N PRO A 614 -21.45 5.41 -9.54
CA PRO A 614 -21.57 4.83 -10.88
C PRO A 614 -22.94 4.15 -11.05
N ALA A 615 -23.59 4.32 -12.21
CA ALA A 615 -24.84 3.62 -12.54
C ALA A 615 -24.69 2.08 -12.49
N ASN A 616 -23.46 1.59 -12.73
CA ASN A 616 -23.09 0.17 -12.71
C ASN A 616 -22.22 -0.20 -11.51
N ALA A 617 -22.22 0.60 -10.42
CA ALA A 617 -21.51 0.21 -9.21
C ALA A 617 -22.17 -1.07 -8.69
N PRO A 618 -21.45 -2.23 -8.67
CA PRO A 618 -22.04 -3.42 -8.09
C PRO A 618 -22.40 -3.10 -6.64
N GLU A 619 -23.64 -3.39 -6.25
CA GLU A 619 -23.99 -3.58 -4.85
C GLU A 619 -23.07 -4.69 -4.32
N LYS A 620 -21.99 -4.28 -3.67
CA LYS A 620 -21.24 -5.15 -2.78
C LYS A 620 -21.16 -4.48 -1.43
N GLU A 621 -22.26 -4.59 -0.67
CA GLU A 621 -22.09 -5.06 0.70
C GLU A 621 -21.56 -6.50 0.67
N PRO A 622 -20.78 -6.92 1.68
CA PRO A 622 -19.87 -8.05 1.54
C PRO A 622 -20.64 -9.33 1.26
N ALA A 623 -20.70 -9.73 -0.01
CA ALA A 623 -20.96 -11.10 -0.34
C ALA A 623 -19.76 -11.90 0.16
N SER A 624 -19.98 -12.65 1.24
CA SER A 624 -19.19 -13.82 1.59
C SER A 624 -18.86 -14.60 0.31
N ALA A 625 -17.60 -15.01 0.21
CA ALA A 625 -17.00 -15.66 -0.94
C ALA A 625 -17.85 -16.83 -1.47
N GLU A 626 -18.57 -16.61 -2.58
CA GLU A 626 -19.39 -17.66 -3.22
C GLU A 626 -19.08 -17.85 -4.72
N TRP A 627 -18.02 -17.24 -5.26
CA TRP A 627 -17.81 -17.24 -6.71
C TRP A 627 -17.21 -18.53 -7.31
N ASP A 628 -16.76 -19.52 -6.53
CA ASP A 628 -16.01 -20.65 -7.11
C ASP A 628 -16.86 -21.88 -7.51
N SER A 629 -18.18 -21.72 -7.63
CA SER A 629 -19.11 -22.82 -7.94
C SER A 629 -19.29 -23.14 -9.43
N ARG A 630 -18.68 -22.41 -10.37
CA ARG A 630 -19.05 -22.52 -11.81
C ARG A 630 -17.97 -22.90 -12.82
N LEU A 631 -16.76 -23.24 -12.40
CA LEU A 631 -15.76 -23.81 -13.33
C LEU A 631 -15.52 -25.32 -13.18
N ARG A 632 -16.28 -26.02 -12.34
CA ARG A 632 -16.31 -27.50 -12.29
C ARG A 632 -17.54 -28.07 -13.01
N ALA A 633 -17.69 -27.74 -14.29
CA ALA A 633 -18.72 -28.35 -15.13
C ALA A 633 -18.18 -28.75 -16.51
N THR A 634 -17.01 -29.37 -16.57
CA THR A 634 -16.60 -30.18 -17.73
C THR A 634 -15.68 -31.31 -17.30
N GLY A 635 -16.21 -32.54 -17.33
CA GLY A 635 -15.44 -33.78 -17.18
C GLY A 635 -16.23 -34.87 -16.46
N PRO A 636 -16.89 -35.80 -17.18
CA PRO A 636 -17.37 -37.04 -16.60
C PRO A 636 -16.19 -37.99 -16.31
N THR A 637 -16.24 -38.62 -15.14
CA THR A 637 -15.63 -39.92 -14.78
C THR A 637 -16.11 -41.04 -15.73
N PRO A 638 -15.65 -42.33 -15.67
CA PRO A 638 -14.56 -43.00 -14.91
C PRO A 638 -13.71 -43.96 -15.79
N GLU A 639 -12.75 -44.71 -15.20
CA GLU A 639 -12.52 -46.18 -15.35
C GLU A 639 -11.13 -46.57 -14.80
N THR A 640 -11.05 -47.13 -13.60
CA THR A 640 -10.99 -48.58 -13.24
C THR A 640 -9.71 -49.34 -13.58
N SER A 641 -9.05 -49.82 -12.50
CA SER A 641 -8.27 -51.07 -12.41
C SER A 641 -6.93 -51.06 -13.19
N SER A 642 -5.85 -51.73 -12.81
CA SER A 642 -5.61 -52.88 -11.93
C SER A 642 -4.08 -53.06 -11.81
N ALA A 643 -3.66 -53.81 -10.78
CA ALA A 643 -2.46 -54.68 -10.74
C ALA A 643 -1.10 -54.01 -11.06
N THR A 644 -0.09 -54.02 -10.20
CA THR A 644 0.43 -55.11 -9.36
C THR A 644 1.48 -54.53 -8.43
#